data_AF-A0A9W9KJS1-F1
#
_entry.id   AF-A0A9W9KJS1-F1
#
_cell.length_a   1.000
_cell.length_b   1.000
_cell.length_c   1.000
_cell.angle_alpha   90.00
_cell.angle_beta   90.00
_cell.angle_gamma   90.00
#
_symmetry.space_group_name_H-M   'P 1'
#
loop_
_entity.id
_entity.type
_entity.pdbx_description
1 polymer ?
#
loop_
_entity_poly.entity_id
_entity_poly.type
_entity_poly.pdbx_seq_one_letter_code
_entity_poly.pdbx_strand_id
1 'polypeptide(L)'
;MSELRFDNQTVVVTGAGGGLGKAYALFFASRGANVVVNDLGGSHNGEGQSSKAADVVVDEIRAAGGKAVANYDSVENGEAIIETAIKNFGRVDVLLNNAGILRDVSLKNMKDQDWDLINRVHTYGAYKCARAAWPHFRKQKYGRVINTASAAGLFGNFGQANYSAAKLGQVGFTETLAKEGAKYNIIANVIAPIAASRMTATVMPPDVLENLKPDWVVPVVARLVHSSNTTETGGIYELGGGAVAKLRWERAKGALLKTDDSLTPGAIARKWADVNDFSQPDYPTGPADFMGLLEDGLKMPSAASGEEPDFKGRVALVTGGGAGLGRAYCLLFAKYGAKIVVNDLVDPEPVVQEIRKAGGEAVGNKANCEDGDAVVKSAIDAFGRIDVLVNNAGILRDKAFTNMDDNLWNSVVNVHLRGTYKVTKAAWPHFLKQKYGRVVNTASTSGIYGNFGQANYAAAKLGILGLSRALAVEGAKYNIKVNTIAPNAGTAMTRTIMPEEMVQAFKPDYVAPLVVLLGSENSPEPATKGLYECGSGWFGRTRWQRSGGHGFPVDVKLTPEEVLAKWEKIVNFDDGRADHPEDTQDGSARAMANMDNRAGGESKNEFLQNIESAKAASTEGTSFDYEDRDVILYNLSLGAKRTDLPLVYENNDHFQALPSFGVIPWFNTSVPWNFDDIVKNFSPMMLLHGEQYLEVRKYPIPTAAKTLTYPKLIDVVDKGNAALVVTGFTTKDAATGEDLFYNESTVFIRGSGGFGGSPKPTAARPKAATAAYKPPQRQADAVIEEKTSEDQAALYRLNGDRNPLHIDPEFSKVGGFKTPILHGLCSLGVAAKSVFAKYGAYKNLKVRFAGVVLPGQTLRTEMWKEGNTVLFQATVVETGKPAITGAGAELLEGAKAKL
;
A
#
# COMPACT_ATOMS: atom_id res chain seq x y z
N MET A 1 25.70 9.73 2.05
CA MET A 1 25.68 8.29 1.73
C MET A 1 26.73 8.00 0.67
N SER A 2 27.34 6.82 0.68
CA SER A 2 28.25 6.41 -0.40
C SER A 2 27.46 6.23 -1.71
N GLU A 3 28.10 6.51 -2.84
CA GLU A 3 27.54 6.29 -4.17
C GLU A 3 27.23 4.79 -4.39
N LEU A 4 26.04 4.45 -4.89
CA LEU A 4 25.67 3.12 -5.37
C LEU A 4 26.38 2.84 -6.69
N ARG A 5 27.24 1.81 -6.67
CA ARG A 5 28.08 1.43 -7.80
C ARG A 5 27.77 0.01 -8.25
N PHE A 6 28.04 -0.27 -9.51
CA PHE A 6 27.77 -1.54 -10.19
C PHE A 6 29.07 -2.13 -10.77
N ASP A 7 30.20 -1.82 -10.13
CA ASP A 7 31.51 -2.28 -10.56
C ASP A 7 31.55 -3.80 -10.67
N ASN A 8 32.14 -4.31 -11.76
CA ASN A 8 32.25 -5.73 -12.08
C ASN A 8 30.90 -6.46 -12.30
N GLN A 9 29.79 -5.74 -12.40
CA GLN A 9 28.51 -6.30 -12.80
C GLN A 9 28.26 -6.11 -14.29
N THR A 10 27.51 -7.02 -14.90
CA THR A 10 27.10 -6.92 -16.30
C THR A 10 25.60 -6.72 -16.42
N VAL A 11 25.19 -5.64 -17.07
CA VAL A 11 23.81 -5.20 -17.26
C VAL A 11 23.43 -5.38 -18.72
N VAL A 12 22.40 -6.19 -18.98
CA VAL A 12 21.79 -6.33 -20.30
C VAL A 12 20.55 -5.44 -20.37
N VAL A 13 20.51 -4.54 -21.36
CA VAL A 13 19.36 -3.65 -21.58
C VAL A 13 18.81 -3.90 -22.98
N THR A 14 17.55 -4.33 -23.05
CA THR A 14 16.86 -4.53 -24.34
C THR A 14 16.18 -3.24 -24.81
N GLY A 15 16.18 -2.98 -26.13
CA GLY A 15 15.67 -1.73 -26.70
C GLY A 15 16.45 -0.50 -26.22
N ALA A 16 17.77 -0.60 -26.21
CA ALA A 16 18.67 0.37 -25.60
C ALA A 16 19.26 1.41 -26.57
N GLY A 17 18.85 1.41 -27.85
CA GLY A 17 19.31 2.36 -28.86
C GLY A 17 18.71 3.77 -28.72
N GLY A 18 17.73 3.97 -27.84
CA GLY A 18 17.12 5.27 -27.58
C GLY A 18 16.23 5.30 -26.33
N GLY A 19 15.68 6.48 -26.04
CA GLY A 19 14.73 6.70 -24.94
C GLY A 19 15.22 6.18 -23.59
N LEU A 20 14.33 5.50 -22.87
CA LEU A 20 14.58 4.98 -21.53
C LEU A 20 15.69 3.90 -21.50
N GLY A 21 15.74 3.03 -22.52
CA GLY A 21 16.79 2.00 -22.63
C GLY A 21 18.19 2.60 -22.76
N LYS A 22 18.35 3.63 -23.61
CA LYS A 22 19.61 4.39 -23.71
C LYS A 22 20.00 5.01 -22.37
N ALA A 23 19.03 5.62 -21.67
CA ALA A 23 19.28 6.25 -20.38
C ALA A 23 19.77 5.25 -19.31
N TYR A 24 19.19 4.04 -19.27
CA TYR A 24 19.73 2.97 -18.42
C TYR A 24 21.17 2.61 -18.79
N ALA A 25 21.43 2.36 -20.08
CA ALA A 25 22.75 1.93 -20.54
C ALA A 25 23.85 2.94 -20.18
N LEU A 26 23.60 4.23 -20.43
CA LEU A 26 24.53 5.31 -20.05
C LEU A 26 24.74 5.39 -18.54
N PHE A 27 23.66 5.31 -17.76
CA PHE A 27 23.73 5.41 -16.31
C PHE A 27 24.51 4.25 -15.69
N PHE A 28 24.18 3.00 -16.03
CA PHE A 28 24.84 1.83 -15.46
C PHE A 28 26.33 1.79 -15.84
N ALA A 29 26.66 2.17 -17.08
CA ALA A 29 28.05 2.32 -17.49
C ALA A 29 28.78 3.41 -16.68
N SER A 30 28.15 4.56 -16.45
CA SER A 30 28.73 5.64 -15.63
C SER A 30 28.95 5.24 -14.16
N ARG A 31 28.21 4.24 -13.69
CA ARG A 31 28.34 3.66 -12.34
C ARG A 31 29.17 2.36 -12.32
N GLY A 32 29.95 2.10 -13.37
CA GLY A 32 30.98 1.06 -13.40
C GLY A 32 30.57 -0.30 -13.95
N ALA A 33 29.32 -0.45 -14.42
CA ALA A 33 28.87 -1.71 -15.01
C ALA A 33 29.46 -1.92 -16.42
N ASN A 34 29.60 -3.19 -16.81
CA ASN A 34 29.68 -3.58 -18.21
C ASN A 34 28.25 -3.61 -18.79
N VAL A 35 28.03 -3.04 -19.97
CA VAL A 35 26.68 -2.92 -20.54
C VAL A 35 26.57 -3.64 -21.89
N VAL A 36 25.57 -4.51 -22.03
CA VAL A 36 25.11 -4.99 -23.35
C VAL A 36 23.96 -4.11 -23.80
N VAL A 37 24.20 -3.36 -24.88
CA VAL A 37 23.22 -2.49 -25.51
C VAL A 37 22.54 -3.27 -26.62
N ASN A 38 21.39 -3.90 -26.34
CA ASN A 38 20.60 -4.58 -27.35
C ASN A 38 19.61 -3.62 -28.02
N ASP A 39 19.66 -3.51 -29.35
CA ASP A 39 18.63 -2.84 -30.13
C ASP A 39 18.58 -3.39 -31.56
N LEU A 40 17.39 -3.83 -32.00
CA LEU A 40 17.16 -4.33 -33.36
C LEU A 40 17.22 -3.19 -34.42
N GLY A 41 17.04 -1.94 -33.99
CA GLY A 41 17.03 -0.76 -34.87
C GLY A 41 15.72 -0.53 -35.62
N GLY A 42 14.61 -1.08 -35.12
CA GLY A 42 13.27 -0.86 -35.68
C GLY A 42 12.65 0.46 -35.25
N SER A 43 11.62 0.91 -35.98
CA SER A 43 10.81 2.07 -35.61
C SER A 43 9.98 1.82 -34.34
N HIS A 44 9.30 2.84 -33.78
CA HIS A 44 8.32 2.65 -32.69
C HIS A 44 7.15 1.73 -33.07
N ASN A 45 6.95 1.56 -34.38
CA ASN A 45 6.04 0.62 -34.98
C ASN A 45 6.78 -0.70 -35.37
N GLY A 46 7.97 -1.01 -34.89
CA GLY A 46 8.64 -2.28 -35.18
C GLY A 46 8.96 -2.54 -36.66
N GLU A 47 9.07 -1.50 -37.49
CA GLU A 47 9.45 -1.60 -38.90
C GLU A 47 10.93 -1.25 -39.11
N GLY A 48 11.62 -1.96 -40.00
CA GLY A 48 13.04 -1.74 -40.31
C GLY A 48 14.02 -2.45 -39.36
N GLN A 49 15.29 -2.50 -39.76
CA GLN A 49 16.42 -2.97 -38.95
C GLN A 49 17.62 -2.05 -39.22
N SER A 50 18.28 -1.56 -38.16
CA SER A 50 19.43 -0.67 -38.28
C SER A 50 20.34 -0.78 -37.05
N SER A 51 21.49 -1.45 -37.21
CA SER A 51 22.49 -1.63 -36.14
C SER A 51 22.98 -0.31 -35.51
N LYS A 52 22.92 0.78 -36.29
CA LYS A 52 23.43 2.11 -35.93
C LYS A 52 22.93 2.64 -34.58
N ALA A 53 21.71 2.28 -34.15
CA ALA A 53 21.17 2.81 -32.89
C ALA A 53 21.92 2.28 -31.66
N ALA A 54 22.22 0.97 -31.62
CA ALA A 54 22.99 0.37 -30.55
C ALA A 54 24.46 0.84 -30.58
N ASP A 55 25.06 0.92 -31.78
CA ASP A 55 26.44 1.37 -31.98
C ASP A 55 26.68 2.77 -31.40
N VAL A 56 25.79 3.72 -31.70
CA VAL A 56 25.90 5.10 -31.20
C VAL A 56 25.94 5.15 -29.67
N VAL A 57 25.14 4.34 -28.98
CA VAL A 57 25.11 4.32 -27.50
C VAL A 57 26.37 3.65 -26.95
N VAL A 58 26.86 2.59 -27.60
CA VAL A 58 28.12 1.92 -27.21
C VAL A 58 29.31 2.84 -27.38
N ASP A 59 29.38 3.59 -28.48
CA ASP A 59 30.45 4.56 -28.73
C ASP A 59 30.42 5.69 -27.71
N GLU A 60 29.23 6.19 -27.35
CA GLU A 60 29.07 7.20 -26.29
C GLU A 60 29.57 6.68 -24.93
N ILE A 61 29.24 5.44 -24.57
CA ILE A 61 29.73 4.79 -23.34
C ILE A 61 31.25 4.66 -23.35
N ARG A 62 31.83 4.16 -24.46
CA ARG A 62 33.28 3.96 -24.59
C ARG A 62 34.05 5.28 -24.57
N ALA A 63 33.52 6.31 -25.23
CA ALA A 63 34.11 7.66 -25.21
C ALA A 63 34.12 8.26 -23.79
N ALA A 64 33.13 7.94 -22.96
CA ALA A 64 33.09 8.30 -21.55
C ALA A 64 33.94 7.40 -20.63
N GLY A 65 34.69 6.44 -21.18
CA GLY A 65 35.56 5.53 -20.44
C GLY A 65 34.86 4.28 -19.87
N GLY A 66 33.58 4.08 -20.18
CA GLY A 66 32.80 2.90 -19.78
C GLY A 66 33.02 1.69 -20.68
N LYS A 67 32.43 0.55 -20.30
CA LYS A 67 32.53 -0.72 -21.03
C LYS A 67 31.17 -1.11 -21.59
N ALA A 68 31.06 -1.17 -22.92
CA ALA A 68 29.85 -1.62 -23.58
C ALA A 68 30.11 -2.42 -24.86
N VAL A 69 29.13 -3.25 -25.22
CA VAL A 69 29.06 -4.00 -26.48
C VAL A 69 27.64 -3.93 -27.05
N ALA A 70 27.53 -3.80 -28.36
CA ALA A 70 26.26 -3.77 -29.06
C ALA A 70 25.76 -5.20 -29.32
N ASN A 71 24.44 -5.36 -29.33
CA ASN A 71 23.77 -6.55 -29.85
C ASN A 71 22.58 -6.11 -30.72
N TYR A 72 22.35 -6.77 -31.85
CA TYR A 72 21.34 -6.38 -32.85
C TYR A 72 20.20 -7.39 -32.99
N ASP A 73 20.17 -8.41 -32.13
CA ASP A 73 19.19 -9.47 -32.23
C ASP A 73 17.79 -8.99 -31.81
N SER A 74 16.76 -9.60 -32.41
CA SER A 74 15.40 -9.52 -31.87
C SER A 74 15.38 -10.06 -30.45
N VAL A 75 14.57 -9.47 -29.58
CA VAL A 75 14.35 -9.98 -28.20
C VAL A 75 13.76 -11.40 -28.17
N GLU A 76 13.21 -11.87 -29.28
CA GLU A 76 12.82 -13.27 -29.47
C GLU A 76 14.03 -14.22 -29.41
N ASN A 77 15.23 -13.74 -29.74
CA ASN A 77 16.49 -14.48 -29.69
C ASN A 77 17.26 -14.17 -28.39
N GLY A 78 16.58 -14.27 -27.25
CA GLY A 78 17.15 -13.96 -25.94
C GLY A 78 18.45 -14.70 -25.64
N GLU A 79 18.61 -15.93 -26.16
CA GLU A 79 19.85 -16.70 -26.05
C GLU A 79 21.06 -15.99 -26.66
N ALA A 80 20.93 -15.40 -27.85
CA ALA A 80 22.01 -14.66 -28.52
C ALA A 80 22.36 -13.35 -27.79
N ILE A 81 21.34 -12.67 -27.25
CA ILE A 81 21.51 -11.45 -26.45
C ILE A 81 22.32 -11.76 -25.18
N ILE A 82 21.92 -12.79 -24.42
CA ILE A 82 22.63 -13.17 -23.20
C ILE A 82 24.02 -13.76 -23.52
N GLU A 83 24.15 -14.53 -24.59
CA GLU A 83 25.46 -15.04 -25.03
C GLU A 83 26.44 -13.90 -25.34
N THR A 84 25.95 -12.78 -25.87
CA THR A 84 26.78 -11.57 -26.07
C THR A 84 27.36 -11.06 -24.73
N ALA A 85 26.56 -11.05 -23.65
CA ALA A 85 27.05 -10.69 -22.32
C ALA A 85 28.13 -11.66 -21.81
N ILE A 86 27.88 -12.96 -21.96
CA ILE A 86 28.80 -14.01 -21.51
C ILE A 86 30.11 -13.97 -22.29
N LYS A 87 30.09 -13.85 -23.62
CA LYS A 87 31.30 -13.82 -24.46
C LYS A 87 32.20 -12.62 -24.17
N ASN A 88 31.60 -11.45 -23.91
CA ASN A 88 32.36 -10.20 -23.76
C ASN A 88 32.76 -9.91 -22.31
N PHE A 89 31.94 -10.31 -21.33
CA PHE A 89 32.12 -9.92 -19.92
C PHE A 89 32.11 -11.11 -18.95
N GLY A 90 31.85 -12.33 -19.44
CA GLY A 90 31.91 -13.57 -18.65
C GLY A 90 30.71 -13.81 -17.73
N ARG A 91 29.76 -12.87 -17.63
CA ARG A 91 28.63 -12.94 -16.70
C ARG A 91 27.44 -12.07 -17.14
N VAL A 92 26.30 -12.26 -16.50
CA VAL A 92 25.14 -11.37 -16.52
C VAL A 92 24.59 -11.25 -15.10
N ASP A 93 24.31 -10.04 -14.65
CA ASP A 93 23.87 -9.75 -13.27
C ASP A 93 22.51 -9.07 -13.24
N VAL A 94 22.26 -8.19 -14.20
CA VAL A 94 21.01 -7.43 -14.33
C VAL A 94 20.45 -7.61 -15.73
N LEU A 95 19.17 -7.94 -15.82
CA LEU A 95 18.40 -7.94 -17.07
C LEU A 95 17.29 -6.88 -16.98
N LEU A 96 17.36 -5.88 -17.85
CA LEU A 96 16.32 -4.87 -18.01
C LEU A 96 15.51 -5.18 -19.29
N ASN A 97 14.35 -5.81 -19.12
CA ASN A 97 13.40 -6.06 -20.19
C ASN A 97 12.62 -4.76 -20.50
N ASN A 98 13.21 -3.94 -21.36
CA ASN A 98 12.72 -2.60 -21.71
C ASN A 98 12.21 -2.51 -23.16
N ALA A 99 12.67 -3.37 -24.07
CA ALA A 99 12.26 -3.33 -25.47
C ALA A 99 10.73 -3.30 -25.65
N GLY A 100 10.27 -2.47 -26.60
CA GLY A 100 8.85 -2.28 -26.81
C GLY A 100 8.50 -1.49 -28.05
N ILE A 101 7.27 -1.68 -28.52
CA ILE A 101 6.68 -1.10 -29.73
C ILE A 101 5.18 -0.85 -29.50
N LEU A 102 4.52 -0.11 -30.40
CA LEU A 102 3.06 0.09 -30.36
C LEU A 102 2.36 -0.33 -31.66
N ARG A 103 1.07 -0.64 -31.50
CA ARG A 103 0.07 -0.86 -32.55
C ARG A 103 -1.28 -0.44 -32.00
N ASP A 104 -1.46 0.87 -31.90
CA ASP A 104 -2.68 1.46 -31.34
C ASP A 104 -3.81 1.39 -32.37
N VAL A 105 -4.81 0.59 -32.07
CA VAL A 105 -5.97 0.34 -32.92
C VAL A 105 -7.09 -0.27 -32.07
N SER A 106 -8.33 0.23 -32.23
CA SER A 106 -9.51 -0.36 -31.58
C SER A 106 -9.65 -1.85 -31.90
N LEU A 107 -10.21 -2.65 -30.99
CA LEU A 107 -10.34 -4.10 -31.17
C LEU A 107 -11.00 -4.48 -32.50
N LYS A 108 -12.04 -3.74 -32.92
CA LYS A 108 -12.73 -3.94 -34.20
C LYS A 108 -11.80 -3.93 -35.43
N ASN A 109 -10.78 -3.08 -35.41
CA ASN A 109 -9.89 -2.82 -36.54
C ASN A 109 -8.52 -3.48 -36.38
N MET A 110 -8.23 -4.05 -35.20
CA MET A 110 -6.96 -4.71 -34.91
C MET A 110 -6.78 -5.92 -35.82
N LYS A 111 -5.62 -6.08 -36.46
CA LYS A 111 -5.28 -7.30 -37.21
C LYS A 111 -4.59 -8.30 -36.29
N ASP A 112 -4.59 -9.57 -36.67
CA ASP A 112 -3.90 -10.60 -35.86
C ASP A 112 -2.40 -10.35 -35.84
N GLN A 113 -1.82 -9.83 -36.93
CA GLN A 113 -0.42 -9.44 -36.94
C GLN A 113 -0.11 -8.33 -35.93
N ASP A 114 -1.05 -7.39 -35.69
CA ASP A 114 -0.87 -6.33 -34.69
C ASP A 114 -0.85 -6.90 -33.27
N TRP A 115 -1.72 -7.87 -32.99
CA TRP A 115 -1.75 -8.60 -31.72
C TRP A 115 -0.48 -9.44 -31.50
N ASP A 116 -0.14 -10.25 -32.49
CA ASP A 116 0.96 -11.20 -32.44
C ASP A 116 2.31 -10.48 -32.33
N LEU A 117 2.49 -9.37 -33.04
CA LEU A 117 3.71 -8.57 -32.96
C LEU A 117 3.92 -7.96 -31.56
N ILE A 118 2.88 -7.36 -30.97
CA ILE A 118 2.97 -6.78 -29.62
C ILE A 118 3.31 -7.85 -28.57
N ASN A 119 2.63 -9.00 -28.60
CA ASN A 119 2.92 -10.07 -27.63
C ASN A 119 4.31 -10.70 -27.82
N ARG A 120 4.77 -10.85 -29.08
CA ARG A 120 6.12 -11.37 -29.37
C ARG A 120 7.22 -10.48 -28.80
N VAL A 121 7.12 -9.16 -28.98
CA VAL A 121 8.15 -8.23 -28.48
C VAL A 121 8.08 -8.09 -26.96
N HIS A 122 6.88 -7.85 -26.41
CA HIS A 122 6.75 -7.45 -25.01
C HIS A 122 6.71 -8.61 -24.02
N THR A 123 6.02 -9.70 -24.35
CA THR A 123 5.80 -10.80 -23.40
C THR A 123 6.75 -11.95 -23.71
N TYR A 124 6.78 -12.42 -24.95
CA TYR A 124 7.65 -13.53 -25.36
C TYR A 124 9.12 -13.13 -25.36
N GLY A 125 9.47 -11.93 -25.84
CA GLY A 125 10.84 -11.42 -25.79
C GLY A 125 11.39 -11.31 -24.36
N ALA A 126 10.58 -10.80 -23.42
CA ALA A 126 10.95 -10.76 -22.01
C ALA A 126 11.15 -12.17 -21.42
N TYR A 127 10.28 -13.12 -21.77
CA TYR A 127 10.42 -14.52 -21.44
C TYR A 127 11.74 -15.11 -21.97
N LYS A 128 12.05 -14.92 -23.26
CA LYS A 128 13.24 -15.47 -23.90
C LYS A 128 14.52 -14.92 -23.28
N CYS A 129 14.60 -13.61 -23.06
CA CYS A 129 15.75 -12.98 -22.40
C CYS A 129 15.91 -13.49 -20.95
N ALA A 130 14.83 -13.54 -20.17
CA ALA A 130 14.87 -14.00 -18.80
C ALA A 130 15.24 -15.48 -18.71
N ARG A 131 14.68 -16.33 -19.58
CA ARG A 131 14.98 -17.76 -19.66
C ARG A 131 16.45 -18.00 -19.97
N ALA A 132 17.03 -17.24 -20.90
CA ALA A 132 18.44 -17.34 -21.25
C ALA A 132 19.37 -16.87 -20.11
N ALA A 133 19.00 -15.83 -19.35
CA ALA A 133 19.77 -15.35 -18.21
C ALA A 133 19.66 -16.26 -16.98
N TRP A 134 18.54 -16.96 -16.81
CA TRP A 134 18.20 -17.69 -15.58
C TRP A 134 19.24 -18.73 -15.12
N PRO A 135 19.80 -19.59 -16.00
CA PRO A 135 20.83 -20.55 -15.58
C PRO A 135 22.07 -19.87 -15.01
N HIS A 136 22.47 -18.72 -15.57
CA HIS A 136 23.61 -17.94 -15.10
C HIS A 136 23.33 -17.35 -13.72
N PHE A 137 22.16 -16.71 -13.55
CA PHE A 137 21.73 -16.17 -12.26
C PHE A 137 21.68 -17.23 -11.16
N ARG A 138 21.12 -18.41 -11.46
CA ARG A 138 21.05 -19.54 -10.52
C ARG A 138 22.44 -20.05 -10.15
N LYS A 139 23.34 -20.21 -11.12
CA LYS A 139 24.70 -20.71 -10.91
C LYS A 139 25.49 -19.78 -9.99
N GLN A 140 25.38 -18.46 -10.20
CA GLN A 140 26.10 -17.46 -9.41
C GLN A 140 25.39 -17.04 -8.11
N LYS A 141 24.16 -17.53 -7.87
CA LYS A 141 23.30 -17.14 -6.74
C LYS A 141 23.11 -15.62 -6.63
N TYR A 142 22.92 -14.97 -7.77
CA TYR A 142 22.64 -13.55 -7.86
C TYR A 142 22.00 -13.23 -9.21
N GLY A 143 20.91 -12.48 -9.22
CA GLY A 143 20.32 -11.93 -10.44
C GLY A 143 19.32 -10.83 -10.12
N ARG A 144 19.17 -9.87 -11.02
CA ARG A 144 18.22 -8.77 -10.89
C ARG A 144 17.47 -8.59 -12.20
N VAL A 145 16.14 -8.59 -12.15
CA VAL A 145 15.29 -8.48 -13.33
C VAL A 145 14.32 -7.31 -13.15
N ILE A 146 14.24 -6.46 -14.16
CA ILE A 146 13.19 -5.45 -14.27
C ILE A 146 12.40 -5.71 -15.53
N ASN A 147 11.08 -5.90 -15.36
CA ASN A 147 10.14 -5.96 -16.47
C ASN A 147 9.38 -4.63 -16.54
N THR A 148 9.24 -4.09 -17.75
CA THR A 148 8.64 -2.78 -17.98
C THR A 148 7.17 -2.92 -18.39
N ALA A 149 6.27 -2.70 -17.43
CA ALA A 149 4.83 -2.54 -17.66
C ALA A 149 4.49 -1.11 -18.13
N SER A 150 3.27 -0.65 -17.89
CA SER A 150 2.78 0.71 -18.18
C SER A 150 1.45 0.97 -17.48
N ALA A 151 1.05 2.24 -17.35
CA ALA A 151 -0.30 2.59 -16.89
C ALA A 151 -1.39 1.96 -17.76
N ALA A 152 -1.21 1.90 -19.08
CA ALA A 152 -2.12 1.22 -19.99
C ALA A 152 -2.22 -0.30 -19.68
N GLY A 153 -1.13 -0.94 -19.27
CA GLY A 153 -1.14 -2.31 -18.76
C GLY A 153 -1.94 -2.43 -17.47
N LEU A 154 -1.60 -1.61 -16.48
CA LEU A 154 -2.20 -1.68 -15.14
C LEU A 154 -3.69 -1.37 -15.14
N PHE A 155 -4.15 -0.42 -15.94
CA PHE A 155 -5.51 0.13 -15.83
C PHE A 155 -6.36 -0.05 -17.09
N GLY A 156 -5.76 -0.49 -18.21
CA GLY A 156 -6.41 -0.55 -19.52
C GLY A 156 -6.48 0.81 -20.20
N ASN A 157 -6.29 0.85 -21.52
CA ASN A 157 -6.45 2.07 -22.32
C ASN A 157 -7.20 1.80 -23.63
N PHE A 158 -7.98 2.77 -24.09
CA PHE A 158 -8.73 2.67 -25.33
C PHE A 158 -7.78 2.46 -26.52
N GLY A 159 -8.12 1.54 -27.43
CA GLY A 159 -7.32 1.28 -28.64
C GLY A 159 -5.99 0.55 -28.38
N GLN A 160 -5.74 0.10 -27.14
CA GLN A 160 -4.48 -0.55 -26.76
C GLN A 160 -4.70 -1.95 -26.18
N ALA A 161 -5.73 -2.68 -26.63
CA ALA A 161 -6.08 -4.00 -26.09
C ALA A 161 -4.91 -5.01 -26.11
N ASN A 162 -4.12 -5.05 -27.19
CA ASN A 162 -2.90 -5.85 -27.32
C ASN A 162 -1.80 -5.41 -26.35
N TYR A 163 -1.55 -4.10 -26.25
CA TYR A 163 -0.49 -3.53 -25.41
C TYR A 163 -0.83 -3.64 -23.93
N SER A 164 -2.07 -3.33 -23.53
CA SER A 164 -2.58 -3.52 -22.17
C SER A 164 -2.45 -4.99 -21.72
N ALA A 165 -2.78 -5.93 -22.60
CA ALA A 165 -2.60 -7.35 -22.35
C ALA A 165 -1.11 -7.71 -22.12
N ALA A 166 -0.23 -7.33 -23.04
CA ALA A 166 1.18 -7.67 -22.94
C ALA A 166 1.84 -7.06 -21.69
N LYS A 167 1.54 -5.80 -21.40
CA LYS A 167 2.13 -5.05 -20.28
C LYS A 167 1.63 -5.54 -18.92
N LEU A 168 0.37 -5.92 -18.79
CA LEU A 168 -0.10 -6.54 -17.55
C LEU A 168 0.38 -7.99 -17.41
N GLY A 169 0.52 -8.72 -18.51
CA GLY A 169 1.13 -10.06 -18.51
C GLY A 169 2.55 -10.08 -17.95
N GLN A 170 3.32 -9.00 -18.13
CA GLN A 170 4.63 -8.85 -17.48
C GLN A 170 4.54 -8.80 -15.94
N VAL A 171 3.43 -8.34 -15.36
CA VAL A 171 3.24 -8.34 -13.90
C VAL A 171 3.17 -9.76 -13.36
N GLY A 172 2.23 -10.57 -13.85
CA GLY A 172 2.09 -11.98 -13.43
C GLY A 172 3.34 -12.81 -13.73
N PHE A 173 4.03 -12.53 -14.85
CA PHE A 173 5.33 -13.15 -15.14
C PHE A 173 6.36 -12.84 -14.07
N THR A 174 6.48 -11.56 -13.68
CA THR A 174 7.48 -11.09 -12.72
C THR A 174 7.22 -11.60 -11.30
N GLU A 175 5.97 -11.61 -10.84
CA GLU A 175 5.62 -12.14 -9.53
C GLU A 175 5.96 -13.64 -9.41
N THR A 176 5.80 -14.39 -10.51
CA THR A 176 6.27 -15.77 -10.57
C THR A 176 7.79 -15.87 -10.50
N LEU A 177 8.52 -15.08 -11.30
CA LEU A 177 9.99 -15.05 -11.24
C LEU A 177 10.50 -14.67 -9.84
N ALA A 178 9.85 -13.74 -9.15
CA ALA A 178 10.20 -13.34 -7.79
C ALA A 178 10.12 -14.53 -6.82
N LYS A 179 9.06 -15.35 -6.91
CA LYS A 179 8.90 -16.56 -6.09
C LYS A 179 9.90 -17.65 -6.46
N GLU A 180 10.14 -17.89 -7.75
CA GLU A 180 11.09 -18.92 -8.20
C GLU A 180 12.56 -18.55 -7.91
N GLY A 181 12.86 -17.25 -7.96
CA GLY A 181 14.19 -16.69 -7.83
C GLY A 181 14.67 -16.52 -6.39
N ALA A 182 13.76 -16.44 -5.42
CA ALA A 182 14.06 -16.10 -4.03
C ALA A 182 15.21 -16.95 -3.43
N LYS A 183 15.16 -18.27 -3.57
CA LYS A 183 16.20 -19.18 -3.05
C LYS A 183 17.57 -19.06 -3.71
N TYR A 184 17.66 -18.35 -4.83
CA TYR A 184 18.87 -18.10 -5.60
C TYR A 184 19.34 -16.64 -5.50
N ASN A 185 18.73 -15.81 -4.64
CA ASN A 185 18.97 -14.36 -4.58
C ASN A 185 18.79 -13.71 -5.97
N ILE A 186 17.75 -14.17 -6.67
CA ILE A 186 17.26 -13.56 -7.90
C ILE A 186 16.02 -12.74 -7.53
N ILE A 187 16.11 -11.44 -7.72
CA ILE A 187 15.04 -10.48 -7.42
C ILE A 187 14.47 -9.99 -8.75
N ALA A 188 13.15 -9.98 -8.87
CA ALA A 188 12.45 -9.52 -10.05
C ALA A 188 11.37 -8.50 -9.65
N ASN A 189 11.35 -7.33 -10.28
CA ASN A 189 10.35 -6.28 -10.02
C ASN A 189 9.81 -5.69 -11.32
N VAL A 190 8.67 -5.00 -11.21
CA VAL A 190 8.01 -4.30 -12.31
C VAL A 190 8.09 -2.80 -12.11
N ILE A 191 8.33 -2.09 -13.20
CA ILE A 191 8.09 -0.65 -13.26
C ILE A 191 6.97 -0.35 -14.27
N ALA A 192 6.18 0.67 -14.00
CA ALA A 192 5.18 1.25 -14.89
C ALA A 192 5.55 2.72 -15.12
N PRO A 193 6.50 2.99 -16.03
CA PRO A 193 7.02 4.33 -16.22
C PRO A 193 6.07 5.24 -17.01
N ILE A 194 6.06 6.50 -16.61
CA ILE A 194 5.52 7.64 -17.37
C ILE A 194 6.71 8.48 -17.81
N ALA A 195 7.17 8.24 -19.04
CA ALA A 195 8.31 8.93 -19.61
C ALA A 195 8.00 9.43 -21.02
N ALA A 196 8.57 10.60 -21.35
CA ALA A 196 8.71 11.10 -22.69
C ALA A 196 9.50 10.08 -23.51
N SER A 197 8.91 9.68 -24.61
CA SER A 197 9.50 8.79 -25.60
C SER A 197 9.03 9.25 -26.97
N ARG A 198 9.61 8.70 -28.04
CA ARG A 198 9.11 8.93 -29.40
C ARG A 198 7.60 8.64 -29.51
N MET A 199 7.09 7.77 -28.64
CA MET A 199 5.70 7.34 -28.53
C MET A 199 4.80 8.43 -27.92
N THR A 200 5.12 8.91 -26.71
CA THR A 200 4.33 9.92 -26.00
C THR A 200 4.44 11.32 -26.62
N ALA A 201 5.50 11.57 -27.39
CA ALA A 201 5.68 12.84 -28.11
C ALA A 201 4.61 13.15 -29.18
N THR A 202 3.83 12.14 -29.58
CA THR A 202 2.74 12.31 -30.57
C THR A 202 1.41 12.72 -29.93
N VAL A 203 1.30 12.65 -28.60
CA VAL A 203 0.03 12.82 -27.87
C VAL A 203 0.09 13.85 -26.74
N MET A 204 1.27 14.24 -26.27
CA MET A 204 1.45 15.19 -25.15
C MET A 204 2.06 16.53 -25.61
N PRO A 205 1.72 17.66 -24.95
CA PRO A 205 2.35 18.96 -25.19
C PRO A 205 3.87 18.96 -24.93
N PRO A 206 4.66 19.79 -25.65
CA PRO A 206 6.13 19.85 -25.49
C PRO A 206 6.62 20.16 -24.07
N ASP A 207 5.94 21.06 -23.36
CA ASP A 207 6.22 21.46 -21.97
C ASP A 207 5.98 20.31 -20.97
N VAL A 208 4.99 19.46 -21.24
CA VAL A 208 4.74 18.23 -20.47
C VAL A 208 5.84 17.19 -20.74
N LEU A 209 6.23 17.02 -22.00
CA LEU A 209 7.29 16.07 -22.39
C LEU A 209 8.64 16.45 -21.79
N GLU A 210 8.95 17.74 -21.68
CA GLU A 210 10.18 18.22 -21.06
C GLU A 210 10.29 17.79 -19.59
N ASN A 211 9.18 17.66 -18.88
CA ASN A 211 9.17 17.23 -17.48
C ASN A 211 9.11 15.71 -17.29
N LEU A 212 8.85 14.92 -18.34
CA LEU A 212 8.77 13.45 -18.28
C LEU A 212 10.08 12.76 -18.70
N LYS A 213 11.24 13.29 -18.30
CA LYS A 213 12.54 12.73 -18.71
C LYS A 213 12.74 11.30 -18.18
N PRO A 214 13.45 10.42 -18.94
CA PRO A 214 13.91 9.11 -18.44
C PRO A 214 14.68 9.19 -17.11
N ASP A 215 15.30 10.33 -16.81
CA ASP A 215 16.09 10.57 -15.61
C ASP A 215 15.29 10.42 -14.30
N TRP A 216 13.95 10.46 -14.35
CA TRP A 216 13.09 10.19 -13.19
C TRP A 216 12.89 8.69 -12.92
N VAL A 217 13.21 7.84 -13.89
CA VAL A 217 13.00 6.39 -13.83
C VAL A 217 14.29 5.66 -13.46
N VAL A 218 15.39 6.05 -14.09
CA VAL A 218 16.70 5.37 -13.98
C VAL A 218 17.16 5.21 -12.52
N PRO A 219 17.09 6.23 -11.65
CA PRO A 219 17.53 6.10 -10.24
C PRO A 219 16.75 5.05 -9.43
N VAL A 220 15.44 4.93 -9.68
CA VAL A 220 14.58 3.93 -9.02
C VAL A 220 14.96 2.53 -9.48
N VAL A 221 15.14 2.34 -10.79
CA VAL A 221 15.61 1.07 -11.37
C VAL A 221 16.97 0.68 -10.80
N ALA A 222 17.91 1.62 -10.74
CA ALA A 222 19.22 1.40 -10.14
C ALA A 222 19.11 0.95 -8.68
N ARG A 223 18.27 1.60 -7.88
CA ARG A 223 18.01 1.20 -6.49
C ARG A 223 17.44 -0.23 -6.38
N LEU A 224 16.49 -0.58 -7.25
CA LEU A 224 15.84 -1.90 -7.26
C LEU A 224 16.79 -3.02 -7.67
N VAL A 225 17.74 -2.77 -8.57
CA VAL A 225 18.70 -3.79 -9.04
C VAL A 225 20.05 -3.74 -8.33
N HIS A 226 20.28 -2.80 -7.41
CA HIS A 226 21.51 -2.77 -6.64
C HIS A 226 21.62 -3.99 -5.70
N SER A 227 22.85 -4.43 -5.41
CA SER A 227 23.13 -5.57 -4.53
C SER A 227 22.63 -5.38 -3.09
N SER A 228 22.49 -4.13 -2.64
CA SER A 228 21.89 -3.79 -1.34
C SER A 228 20.36 -3.95 -1.29
N ASN A 229 19.69 -4.18 -2.42
CA ASN A 229 18.31 -4.67 -2.39
C ASN A 229 18.32 -6.16 -2.02
N THR A 230 17.80 -6.47 -0.84
CA THR A 230 17.67 -7.84 -0.32
C THR A 230 16.23 -8.26 -0.06
N THR A 231 15.27 -7.33 -0.12
CA THR A 231 13.87 -7.55 0.31
C THR A 231 12.85 -7.23 -0.76
N GLU A 232 13.11 -6.26 -1.64
CA GLU A 232 12.13 -5.79 -2.62
C GLU A 232 12.14 -6.69 -3.85
N THR A 233 11.25 -7.66 -3.87
CA THR A 233 11.00 -8.58 -5.00
C THR A 233 9.50 -8.75 -5.20
N GLY A 234 9.06 -8.95 -6.44
CA GLY A 234 7.65 -8.93 -6.83
C GLY A 234 6.99 -7.55 -6.70
N GLY A 235 7.76 -6.49 -6.43
CA GLY A 235 7.24 -5.13 -6.29
C GLY A 235 6.84 -4.52 -7.63
N ILE A 236 5.82 -3.67 -7.61
CA ILE A 236 5.28 -2.96 -8.77
C ILE A 236 5.36 -1.47 -8.47
N TYR A 237 5.97 -0.68 -9.35
CA TYR A 237 6.23 0.74 -9.09
C TYR A 237 5.72 1.63 -10.22
N GLU A 238 4.90 2.63 -9.89
CA GLU A 238 4.61 3.74 -10.79
C GLU A 238 5.64 4.83 -10.59
N LEU A 239 6.14 5.39 -11.69
CA LEU A 239 7.20 6.38 -11.63
C LEU A 239 7.22 7.28 -12.88
N GLY A 240 7.51 8.56 -12.68
CA GLY A 240 7.55 9.56 -13.74
C GLY A 240 7.37 10.97 -13.20
N GLY A 241 7.91 11.97 -13.91
CA GLY A 241 7.82 13.38 -13.49
C GLY A 241 8.34 13.66 -12.07
N GLY A 242 9.36 12.90 -11.62
CA GLY A 242 9.89 12.96 -10.25
C GLY A 242 9.02 12.27 -9.18
N ALA A 243 7.82 11.79 -9.49
CA ALA A 243 7.00 11.03 -8.56
C ALA A 243 7.32 9.53 -8.61
N VAL A 244 7.34 8.88 -7.45
CA VAL A 244 7.54 7.43 -7.30
C VAL A 244 6.57 6.89 -6.26
N ALA A 245 5.84 5.81 -6.59
CA ALA A 245 4.94 5.12 -5.68
C ALA A 245 4.96 3.61 -5.94
N LYS A 246 4.69 2.82 -4.89
CA LYS A 246 4.57 1.36 -4.95
C LYS A 246 3.09 0.99 -5.07
N LEU A 247 2.79 -0.01 -5.89
CA LEU A 247 1.47 -0.64 -6.00
C LEU A 247 1.48 -2.00 -5.29
N ARG A 248 0.34 -2.35 -4.71
CA ARG A 248 0.01 -3.70 -4.23
C ARG A 248 -1.43 -4.06 -4.57
N TRP A 249 -1.73 -5.35 -4.56
CA TRP A 249 -3.11 -5.82 -4.63
C TRP A 249 -3.81 -5.59 -3.29
N GLU A 250 -5.03 -5.10 -3.36
CA GLU A 250 -5.95 -4.97 -2.24
C GLU A 250 -7.22 -5.75 -2.58
N ARG A 251 -7.60 -6.68 -1.70
CA ARG A 251 -8.75 -7.55 -1.90
C ARG A 251 -9.78 -7.27 -0.81
N ALA A 252 -11.03 -7.10 -1.25
CA ALA A 252 -12.16 -6.83 -0.38
C ALA A 252 -12.39 -7.98 0.59
N LYS A 253 -13.00 -7.69 1.74
CA LYS A 253 -13.45 -8.70 2.70
C LYS A 253 -14.34 -9.75 2.03
N GLY A 254 -15.19 -9.29 1.11
CA GLY A 254 -16.03 -10.11 0.26
C GLY A 254 -17.31 -10.59 0.93
N ALA A 255 -18.24 -11.04 0.09
CA ALA A 255 -19.47 -11.66 0.54
C ALA A 255 -19.24 -13.17 0.72
N LEU A 256 -19.63 -13.69 1.87
CA LEU A 256 -19.72 -15.14 2.12
C LEU A 256 -21.19 -15.55 2.16
N LEU A 257 -21.53 -16.60 1.40
CA LEU A 257 -22.87 -17.16 1.31
C LEU A 257 -22.78 -18.69 1.48
N LYS A 258 -23.83 -19.28 2.03
CA LYS A 258 -23.91 -20.74 2.18
C LYS A 258 -23.91 -21.42 0.81
N THR A 259 -23.12 -22.49 0.68
CA THR A 259 -23.00 -23.28 -0.55
C THR A 259 -24.10 -24.35 -0.65
N ASP A 260 -25.35 -23.91 -0.76
CA ASP A 260 -26.52 -24.75 -1.04
C ASP A 260 -27.33 -24.19 -2.22
N ASP A 261 -28.55 -24.68 -2.46
CA ASP A 261 -29.39 -24.25 -3.57
C ASP A 261 -29.79 -22.76 -3.52
N SER A 262 -29.60 -22.09 -2.37
CA SER A 262 -29.85 -20.66 -2.23
C SER A 262 -28.71 -19.77 -2.78
N LEU A 263 -27.57 -20.36 -3.13
CA LEU A 263 -26.46 -19.65 -3.77
C LEU A 263 -26.80 -19.35 -5.24
N THR A 264 -27.54 -18.26 -5.45
CA THR A 264 -28.01 -17.83 -6.78
C THR A 264 -27.35 -16.51 -7.22
N PRO A 265 -27.37 -16.17 -8.53
CA PRO A 265 -26.98 -14.85 -9.02
C PRO A 265 -27.69 -13.72 -8.28
N GLY A 266 -29.01 -13.85 -8.04
CA GLY A 266 -29.78 -12.85 -7.30
C GLY A 266 -29.33 -12.71 -5.85
N ALA A 267 -29.00 -13.81 -5.17
CA ALA A 267 -28.47 -13.78 -3.81
C ALA A 267 -27.14 -13.01 -3.73
N ILE A 268 -26.23 -13.23 -4.69
CA ILE A 268 -24.97 -12.47 -4.79
C ILE A 268 -25.24 -11.00 -5.07
N ALA A 269 -26.17 -10.68 -5.98
CA ALA A 269 -26.53 -9.30 -6.31
C ALA A 269 -27.01 -8.52 -5.08
N ARG A 270 -27.75 -9.16 -4.18
CA ARG A 270 -28.17 -8.54 -2.91
C ARG A 270 -27.04 -8.34 -1.91
N LYS A 271 -25.97 -9.13 -2.04
CA LYS A 271 -24.75 -9.05 -1.24
C LYS A 271 -23.64 -8.27 -1.93
N TRP A 272 -23.95 -7.54 -2.99
CA TRP A 272 -22.94 -6.86 -3.81
C TRP A 272 -22.15 -5.79 -3.06
N ALA A 273 -22.77 -5.13 -2.07
CA ALA A 273 -22.05 -4.20 -1.18
C ALA A 273 -20.90 -4.92 -0.46
N ASP A 274 -21.16 -6.12 0.08
CA ASP A 274 -20.16 -6.94 0.79
C ASP A 274 -19.06 -7.44 -0.17
N VAL A 275 -19.40 -7.75 -1.43
CA VAL A 275 -18.42 -8.11 -2.49
C VAL A 275 -17.41 -6.98 -2.74
N ASN A 276 -17.84 -5.73 -2.55
CA ASN A 276 -17.06 -4.52 -2.78
C ASN A 276 -16.68 -3.80 -1.47
N ASP A 277 -16.73 -4.48 -0.33
CA ASP A 277 -16.41 -3.90 0.97
C ASP A 277 -14.89 -3.92 1.24
N PHE A 278 -14.28 -2.74 1.11
CA PHE A 278 -12.87 -2.47 1.40
C PHE A 278 -12.68 -1.78 2.78
N SER A 279 -13.65 -1.84 3.69
CA SER A 279 -13.49 -1.32 5.06
C SER A 279 -12.53 -2.16 5.91
N GLN A 280 -12.39 -3.45 5.58
CA GLN A 280 -11.47 -4.39 6.21
C GLN A 280 -10.77 -5.24 5.13
N PRO A 281 -9.97 -4.62 4.24
CA PRO A 281 -9.37 -5.32 3.12
C PRO A 281 -8.17 -6.15 3.59
N ASP A 282 -7.78 -7.14 2.78
CA ASP A 282 -6.49 -7.80 2.90
C ASP A 282 -5.54 -7.41 1.75
N TYR A 283 -4.24 -7.67 1.96
CA TYR A 283 -3.16 -7.33 1.01
C TYR A 283 -2.42 -8.60 0.59
N PRO A 284 -3.06 -9.43 -0.24
CA PRO A 284 -2.62 -10.80 -0.48
C PRO A 284 -1.35 -10.89 -1.34
N THR A 285 -0.56 -11.93 -1.04
CA THR A 285 0.52 -12.44 -1.90
C THR A 285 0.19 -13.84 -2.45
N GLY A 286 -1.07 -14.26 -2.32
CA GLY A 286 -1.56 -15.60 -2.65
C GLY A 286 -3.10 -15.71 -2.58
N PRO A 287 -3.65 -16.88 -2.93
CA PRO A 287 -5.09 -17.11 -2.90
C PRO A 287 -5.68 -16.98 -1.49
N ALA A 288 -6.98 -16.69 -1.40
CA ALA A 288 -7.73 -16.75 -0.14
C ALA A 288 -7.75 -18.18 0.43
N ASP A 289 -8.04 -18.30 1.74
CA ASP A 289 -8.26 -19.60 2.38
C ASP A 289 -9.63 -20.16 2.01
N PHE A 290 -9.74 -20.72 0.79
CA PHE A 290 -10.99 -21.26 0.26
C PHE A 290 -11.53 -22.46 1.05
N MET A 291 -10.69 -23.16 1.83
CA MET A 291 -11.15 -24.22 2.73
C MET A 291 -11.82 -23.63 3.97
N GLY A 292 -11.15 -22.71 4.67
CA GLY A 292 -11.73 -22.00 5.81
C GLY A 292 -13.02 -21.26 5.43
N LEU A 293 -13.03 -20.59 4.27
CA LEU A 293 -14.22 -19.93 3.73
C LEU A 293 -15.36 -20.93 3.45
N LEU A 294 -15.06 -22.12 2.91
CA LEU A 294 -16.09 -23.14 2.70
C LEU A 294 -16.68 -23.62 4.02
N GLU A 295 -15.83 -23.93 5.00
CA GLU A 295 -16.25 -24.37 6.33
C GLU A 295 -17.12 -23.33 7.04
N ASP A 296 -16.77 -22.06 6.94
CA ASP A 296 -17.54 -20.96 7.51
C ASP A 296 -18.84 -20.72 6.74
N GLY A 297 -18.81 -20.81 5.40
CA GLY A 297 -19.98 -20.71 4.55
C GLY A 297 -21.01 -21.79 4.87
N LEU A 298 -20.58 -23.02 5.15
CA LEU A 298 -21.47 -24.12 5.55
C LEU A 298 -22.21 -23.85 6.86
N LYS A 299 -21.64 -23.04 7.78
CA LYS A 299 -22.27 -22.64 9.05
C LYS A 299 -23.30 -21.51 8.88
N MET A 300 -23.27 -20.79 7.75
CA MET A 300 -24.22 -19.70 7.49
C MET A 300 -25.64 -20.22 7.27
N PRO A 301 -26.68 -19.40 7.51
CA PRO A 301 -28.03 -19.69 7.04
C PRO A 301 -28.08 -19.66 5.51
N SER A 302 -29.07 -20.32 4.91
CA SER A 302 -29.31 -20.22 3.47
C SER A 302 -29.49 -18.75 3.08
N ALA A 303 -28.89 -18.36 1.97
CA ALA A 303 -28.91 -17.00 1.47
C ALA A 303 -30.34 -16.59 1.11
N ALA A 304 -30.65 -15.33 1.36
CA ALA A 304 -31.94 -14.81 0.93
C ALA A 304 -31.97 -14.74 -0.62
N SER A 305 -33.06 -15.19 -1.25
CA SER A 305 -33.33 -15.13 -2.71
C SER A 305 -33.49 -13.73 -3.33
N GLY A 306 -32.56 -13.27 -4.18
CA GLY A 306 -32.64 -11.97 -4.87
C GLY A 306 -33.43 -11.97 -6.18
N GLU A 307 -33.36 -10.86 -6.91
CA GLU A 307 -33.86 -10.80 -8.29
C GLU A 307 -32.93 -11.60 -9.19
N GLU A 308 -33.50 -12.62 -9.84
CA GLU A 308 -32.74 -13.51 -10.70
C GLU A 308 -32.64 -12.97 -12.14
N PRO A 309 -31.51 -13.17 -12.83
CA PRO A 309 -31.39 -12.83 -14.25
C PRO A 309 -32.42 -13.54 -15.14
N ASP A 310 -32.93 -12.84 -16.15
CA ASP A 310 -33.71 -13.43 -17.25
C ASP A 310 -32.91 -13.34 -18.56
N PHE A 311 -32.59 -14.49 -19.14
CA PHE A 311 -31.88 -14.61 -20.40
C PHE A 311 -32.75 -15.04 -21.58
N LYS A 312 -34.09 -15.02 -21.45
CA LYS A 312 -34.98 -15.33 -22.57
C LYS A 312 -34.64 -14.49 -23.81
N GLY A 313 -34.44 -15.17 -24.93
CA GLY A 313 -34.06 -14.54 -26.20
C GLY A 313 -32.59 -14.08 -26.28
N ARG A 314 -31.77 -14.38 -25.28
CA ARG A 314 -30.32 -14.12 -25.27
C ARG A 314 -29.53 -15.38 -25.62
N VAL A 315 -28.35 -15.17 -26.22
CA VAL A 315 -27.43 -16.25 -26.58
C VAL A 315 -26.13 -16.11 -25.79
N ALA A 316 -25.75 -17.17 -25.07
CA ALA A 316 -24.49 -17.26 -24.35
C ALA A 316 -23.55 -18.26 -25.02
N LEU A 317 -22.32 -17.84 -25.30
CA LEU A 317 -21.23 -18.68 -25.77
C LEU A 317 -20.22 -18.90 -24.65
N VAL A 318 -19.93 -20.17 -24.33
CA VAL A 318 -18.95 -20.54 -23.31
C VAL A 318 -17.87 -21.42 -23.94
N THR A 319 -16.63 -20.95 -23.92
CA THR A 319 -15.47 -21.73 -24.39
C THR A 319 -14.95 -22.65 -23.28
N GLY A 320 -14.49 -23.86 -23.61
CA GLY A 320 -14.17 -24.89 -22.62
C GLY A 320 -15.40 -25.32 -21.83
N GLY A 321 -16.56 -25.37 -22.49
CA GLY A 321 -17.88 -25.61 -21.91
C GLY A 321 -18.23 -27.08 -21.72
N GLY A 322 -17.40 -28.02 -22.18
CA GLY A 322 -17.71 -29.46 -22.17
C GLY A 322 -17.55 -30.13 -20.80
N ALA A 323 -16.82 -29.51 -19.87
CA ALA A 323 -16.58 -30.04 -18.53
C ALA A 323 -16.33 -28.95 -17.47
N GLY A 324 -16.22 -29.35 -16.20
CA GLY A 324 -15.78 -28.50 -15.08
C GLY A 324 -16.55 -27.18 -14.95
N LEU A 325 -15.81 -26.08 -14.79
CA LEU A 325 -16.35 -24.72 -14.70
C LEU A 325 -17.22 -24.33 -15.89
N GLY A 326 -16.73 -24.56 -17.11
CA GLY A 326 -17.48 -24.18 -18.31
C GLY A 326 -18.82 -24.92 -18.42
N ARG A 327 -18.85 -26.21 -18.07
CA ARG A 327 -20.12 -26.97 -17.98
C ARG A 327 -21.08 -26.34 -16.98
N ALA A 328 -20.61 -26.01 -15.77
CA ALA A 328 -21.47 -25.39 -14.74
C ALA A 328 -22.02 -24.04 -15.22
N TYR A 329 -21.23 -23.24 -15.93
CA TYR A 329 -21.68 -21.98 -16.53
C TYR A 329 -22.77 -22.22 -17.58
N CYS A 330 -22.54 -23.14 -18.53
CA CYS A 330 -23.51 -23.50 -19.57
C CYS A 330 -24.87 -23.91 -18.98
N LEU A 331 -24.85 -24.80 -17.99
CA LEU A 331 -26.07 -25.29 -17.34
C LEU A 331 -26.81 -24.17 -16.61
N LEU A 332 -26.09 -23.30 -15.90
CA LEU A 332 -26.73 -22.22 -15.15
C LEU A 332 -27.30 -21.13 -16.07
N PHE A 333 -26.59 -20.73 -17.14
CA PHE A 333 -27.17 -19.82 -18.14
C PHE A 333 -28.42 -20.42 -18.80
N ALA A 334 -28.40 -21.72 -19.14
CA ALA A 334 -29.56 -22.41 -19.72
C ALA A 334 -30.76 -22.43 -18.76
N LYS A 335 -30.50 -22.68 -17.45
CA LYS A 335 -31.53 -22.65 -16.40
C LYS A 335 -32.26 -21.30 -16.35
N TYR A 336 -31.56 -20.20 -16.62
CA TYR A 336 -32.14 -18.85 -16.67
C TYR A 336 -32.61 -18.42 -18.06
N GLY A 337 -32.73 -19.35 -19.02
CA GLY A 337 -33.40 -19.14 -20.30
C GLY A 337 -32.52 -18.73 -21.48
N ALA A 338 -31.18 -18.73 -21.32
CA ALA A 338 -30.28 -18.47 -22.43
C ALA A 338 -30.22 -19.65 -23.42
N LYS A 339 -30.07 -19.35 -24.71
CA LYS A 339 -29.64 -20.35 -25.71
C LYS A 339 -28.12 -20.48 -25.65
N ILE A 340 -27.61 -21.71 -25.61
CA ILE A 340 -26.20 -21.95 -25.29
C ILE A 340 -25.41 -22.45 -26.49
N VAL A 341 -24.26 -21.84 -26.75
CA VAL A 341 -23.19 -22.42 -27.56
C VAL A 341 -22.13 -23.00 -26.63
N VAL A 342 -22.03 -24.33 -26.62
CA VAL A 342 -21.01 -25.06 -25.86
C VAL A 342 -19.81 -25.25 -26.79
N ASN A 343 -18.75 -24.46 -26.61
CA ASN A 343 -17.49 -24.69 -27.31
C ASN A 343 -16.58 -25.57 -26.44
N ASP A 344 -16.12 -26.70 -26.98
CA ASP A 344 -15.13 -27.54 -26.35
C ASP A 344 -14.34 -28.31 -27.41
N LEU A 345 -13.00 -28.24 -27.35
CA LEU A 345 -12.14 -28.88 -28.34
C LEU A 345 -12.25 -30.41 -28.30
N VAL A 346 -12.52 -30.99 -27.12
CA VAL A 346 -12.61 -32.44 -26.93
C VAL A 346 -14.02 -32.90 -27.29
N ASP A 347 -15.01 -32.52 -26.47
CA ASP A 347 -16.39 -32.91 -26.72
C ASP A 347 -17.43 -32.02 -26.01
N PRO A 348 -18.22 -31.22 -26.75
CA PRO A 348 -19.28 -30.40 -26.18
C PRO A 348 -20.62 -31.15 -26.06
N GLU A 349 -20.79 -32.28 -26.76
CA GLU A 349 -22.08 -32.95 -26.95
C GLU A 349 -22.74 -33.44 -25.64
N PRO A 350 -22.01 -33.99 -24.65
CA PRO A 350 -22.63 -34.41 -23.39
C PRO A 350 -23.36 -33.27 -22.68
N VAL A 351 -22.78 -32.06 -22.67
CA VAL A 351 -23.37 -30.88 -22.04
C VAL A 351 -24.54 -30.34 -22.87
N VAL A 352 -24.44 -30.38 -24.19
CA VAL A 352 -25.55 -30.01 -25.10
C VAL A 352 -26.77 -30.90 -24.84
N GLN A 353 -26.58 -32.21 -24.73
CA GLN A 353 -27.65 -33.16 -24.45
C GLN A 353 -28.25 -32.98 -23.06
N GLU A 354 -27.42 -32.67 -22.06
CA GLU A 354 -27.88 -32.35 -20.72
C GLU A 354 -28.80 -31.12 -20.71
N ILE A 355 -28.41 -30.04 -21.40
CA ILE A 355 -29.22 -28.82 -21.52
C ILE A 355 -30.54 -29.12 -22.23
N ARG A 356 -30.50 -29.86 -23.36
CA ARG A 356 -31.71 -30.23 -24.12
C ARG A 356 -32.66 -31.09 -23.30
N LYS A 357 -32.13 -32.06 -22.54
CA LYS A 357 -32.92 -32.90 -21.63
C LYS A 357 -33.59 -32.10 -20.51
N ALA A 358 -32.95 -31.01 -20.06
CA ALA A 358 -33.53 -30.07 -19.11
C ALA A 358 -34.50 -29.06 -19.75
N GLY A 359 -34.77 -29.15 -21.06
CA GLY A 359 -35.70 -28.29 -21.79
C GLY A 359 -35.09 -27.00 -22.35
N GLY A 360 -33.77 -26.83 -22.28
CA GLY A 360 -33.06 -25.70 -22.86
C GLY A 360 -32.65 -25.91 -24.32
N GLU A 361 -32.19 -24.85 -24.97
CA GLU A 361 -31.67 -24.88 -26.34
C GLU A 361 -30.14 -24.77 -26.33
N ALA A 362 -29.44 -25.72 -26.96
CA ALA A 362 -27.98 -25.70 -27.06
C ALA A 362 -27.46 -26.30 -28.37
N VAL A 363 -26.29 -25.83 -28.81
CA VAL A 363 -25.49 -26.40 -29.90
C VAL A 363 -24.02 -26.55 -29.48
N GLY A 364 -23.36 -27.59 -29.99
CA GLY A 364 -21.95 -27.86 -29.74
C GLY A 364 -21.05 -27.26 -30.83
N ASN A 365 -19.85 -26.82 -30.44
CA ASN A 365 -18.79 -26.36 -31.34
C ASN A 365 -17.44 -26.96 -30.92
N LYS A 366 -16.69 -27.54 -31.86
CA LYS A 366 -15.37 -28.15 -31.63
C LYS A 366 -14.19 -27.31 -32.16
N ALA A 367 -14.44 -26.06 -32.56
CA ALA A 367 -13.38 -25.20 -33.09
C ALA A 367 -12.39 -24.82 -32.00
N ASN A 368 -11.11 -24.70 -32.37
CA ASN A 368 -10.08 -24.16 -31.49
C ASN A 368 -10.39 -22.66 -31.24
N CYS A 369 -10.22 -22.18 -30.01
CA CYS A 369 -10.43 -20.77 -29.66
C CYS A 369 -9.50 -19.81 -30.42
N GLU A 370 -8.38 -20.28 -30.96
CA GLU A 370 -7.55 -19.50 -31.88
C GLU A 370 -8.24 -19.23 -33.22
N ASP A 371 -9.27 -20.01 -33.59
CA ASP A 371 -10.19 -19.76 -34.69
C ASP A 371 -11.50 -19.16 -34.17
N GLY A 372 -11.40 -17.94 -33.62
CA GLY A 372 -12.53 -17.24 -33.03
C GLY A 372 -13.72 -17.04 -33.97
N ASP A 373 -13.48 -16.92 -35.27
CA ASP A 373 -14.54 -16.77 -36.28
C ASP A 373 -15.36 -18.06 -36.37
N ALA A 374 -14.72 -19.23 -36.44
CA ALA A 374 -15.42 -20.52 -36.42
C ALA A 374 -16.18 -20.75 -35.10
N VAL A 375 -15.64 -20.30 -33.97
CA VAL A 375 -16.31 -20.39 -32.66
C VAL A 375 -17.59 -19.53 -32.64
N VAL A 376 -17.50 -18.26 -33.01
CA VAL A 376 -18.64 -17.32 -32.97
C VAL A 376 -19.66 -17.62 -34.06
N LYS A 377 -19.23 -18.13 -35.23
CA LYS A 377 -20.12 -18.53 -36.32
C LYS A 377 -21.21 -19.51 -35.87
N SER A 378 -20.91 -20.43 -34.95
CA SER A 378 -21.92 -21.35 -34.42
C SER A 378 -23.06 -20.66 -33.68
N ALA A 379 -22.81 -19.55 -32.97
CA ALA A 379 -23.87 -18.76 -32.34
C ALA A 379 -24.76 -18.09 -33.38
N ILE A 380 -24.13 -17.52 -34.42
CA ILE A 380 -24.83 -16.81 -35.49
C ILE A 380 -25.63 -17.78 -36.36
N ASP A 381 -25.07 -18.92 -36.76
CA ASP A 381 -25.76 -19.91 -37.59
C ASP A 381 -26.95 -20.54 -36.84
N ALA A 382 -26.78 -20.88 -35.56
CA ALA A 382 -27.81 -21.58 -34.80
C ALA A 382 -28.90 -20.65 -34.28
N PHE A 383 -28.54 -19.44 -33.84
CA PHE A 383 -29.42 -18.56 -33.08
C PHE A 383 -29.50 -17.13 -33.60
N GLY A 384 -28.72 -16.76 -34.63
CA GLY A 384 -28.76 -15.46 -35.28
C GLY A 384 -28.11 -14.30 -34.50
N ARG A 385 -27.61 -14.55 -33.28
CA ARG A 385 -27.05 -13.52 -32.39
C ARG A 385 -26.07 -14.09 -31.36
N ILE A 386 -25.36 -13.20 -30.68
CA ILE A 386 -24.56 -13.46 -29.48
C ILE A 386 -24.69 -12.27 -28.53
N ASP A 387 -24.92 -12.55 -27.25
CA ASP A 387 -25.18 -11.55 -26.20
C ASP A 387 -24.17 -11.64 -25.05
N VAL A 388 -23.82 -12.88 -24.69
CA VAL A 388 -22.89 -13.19 -23.60
C VAL A 388 -21.74 -14.03 -24.14
N LEU A 389 -20.51 -13.66 -23.80
CA LEU A 389 -19.30 -14.43 -24.08
C LEU A 389 -18.56 -14.73 -22.78
N VAL A 390 -18.35 -16.01 -22.49
CA VAL A 390 -17.52 -16.47 -21.37
C VAL A 390 -16.27 -17.16 -21.91
N ASN A 391 -15.14 -16.45 -21.83
CA ASN A 391 -13.83 -16.98 -22.24
C ASN A 391 -13.20 -17.76 -21.07
N ASN A 392 -13.49 -19.06 -21.03
CA ASN A 392 -13.08 -20.00 -19.99
C ASN A 392 -12.10 -21.10 -20.46
N ALA A 393 -11.89 -21.30 -21.77
CA ALA A 393 -11.00 -22.34 -22.28
C ALA A 393 -9.58 -22.23 -21.69
N GLY A 394 -8.95 -23.39 -21.44
CA GLY A 394 -7.67 -23.42 -20.76
C GLY A 394 -6.97 -24.76 -20.73
N ILE A 395 -5.65 -24.71 -20.51
CA ILE A 395 -4.76 -25.85 -20.33
C ILE A 395 -3.68 -25.53 -19.28
N LEU A 396 -3.08 -26.54 -18.67
CA LEU A 396 -1.89 -26.39 -17.81
C LEU A 396 -0.67 -27.04 -18.42
N ARG A 397 0.48 -26.39 -18.27
CA ARG A 397 1.82 -26.87 -18.68
C ARG A 397 2.84 -26.42 -17.65
N ASP A 398 2.60 -26.85 -16.41
CA ASP A 398 3.34 -26.39 -15.24
C ASP A 398 4.76 -26.94 -15.24
N LYS A 399 5.73 -26.05 -15.09
CA LYS A 399 7.14 -26.37 -15.00
C LYS A 399 7.91 -25.23 -14.34
N ALA A 400 8.82 -25.54 -13.42
CA ALA A 400 9.80 -24.58 -12.93
C ALA A 400 10.44 -23.82 -14.10
N PHE A 401 10.60 -22.50 -13.97
CA PHE A 401 10.98 -21.60 -15.05
C PHE A 401 12.26 -22.03 -15.78
N THR A 402 13.23 -22.57 -15.03
CA THR A 402 14.48 -23.10 -15.60
C THR A 402 14.31 -24.24 -16.62
N ASN A 403 13.17 -24.93 -16.58
CA ASN A 403 12.84 -26.08 -17.41
C ASN A 403 11.67 -25.77 -18.36
N MET A 404 11.19 -24.52 -18.39
CA MET A 404 10.07 -24.10 -19.24
C MET A 404 10.58 -23.81 -20.64
N ASP A 405 10.25 -24.68 -21.59
CA ASP A 405 10.57 -24.48 -23.01
C ASP A 405 9.49 -23.70 -23.77
N ASP A 406 9.78 -23.40 -25.04
CA ASP A 406 8.92 -22.58 -25.89
C ASP A 406 7.59 -23.27 -26.20
N ASN A 407 7.54 -24.61 -26.22
CA ASN A 407 6.29 -25.35 -26.45
C ASN A 407 5.37 -25.25 -25.23
N LEU A 408 5.93 -25.36 -24.03
CA LEU A 408 5.20 -25.17 -22.76
C LEU A 408 4.72 -23.72 -22.62
N TRP A 409 5.53 -22.74 -23.03
CA TRP A 409 5.14 -21.33 -23.03
C TRP A 409 4.04 -21.03 -24.05
N ASN A 410 4.31 -21.29 -25.33
CA ASN A 410 3.45 -20.88 -26.43
C ASN A 410 2.07 -21.53 -26.35
N SER A 411 1.99 -22.83 -26.01
CA SER A 411 0.69 -23.51 -25.91
C SER A 411 -0.23 -22.85 -24.86
N VAL A 412 0.29 -22.49 -23.70
CA VAL A 412 -0.49 -21.83 -22.63
C VAL A 412 -0.88 -20.42 -23.04
N VAL A 413 0.07 -19.60 -23.52
CA VAL A 413 -0.22 -18.23 -23.94
C VAL A 413 -1.22 -18.19 -25.10
N ASN A 414 -1.10 -19.11 -26.06
CA ASN A 414 -2.00 -19.18 -27.21
C ASN A 414 -3.43 -19.57 -26.81
N VAL A 415 -3.61 -20.64 -26.04
CA VAL A 415 -4.95 -21.08 -25.62
C VAL A 415 -5.63 -20.02 -24.76
N HIS A 416 -4.91 -19.50 -23.76
CA HIS A 416 -5.51 -18.60 -22.77
C HIS A 416 -5.64 -17.17 -23.29
N LEU A 417 -4.53 -16.55 -23.68
CA LEU A 417 -4.51 -15.12 -23.97
C LEU A 417 -4.91 -14.84 -25.42
N ARG A 418 -4.27 -15.52 -26.38
CA ARG A 418 -4.58 -15.34 -27.81
C ARG A 418 -5.98 -15.85 -28.15
N GLY A 419 -6.40 -17.00 -27.61
CA GLY A 419 -7.75 -17.55 -27.77
C GLY A 419 -8.84 -16.61 -27.25
N THR A 420 -8.68 -16.08 -26.02
CA THR A 420 -9.60 -15.08 -25.46
C THR A 420 -9.72 -13.85 -26.38
N TYR A 421 -8.59 -13.35 -26.90
CA TYR A 421 -8.59 -12.26 -27.88
C TYR A 421 -9.33 -12.63 -29.16
N LYS A 422 -9.04 -13.77 -29.77
CA LYS A 422 -9.60 -14.19 -31.05
C LYS A 422 -11.12 -14.35 -30.98
N VAL A 423 -11.63 -15.03 -29.96
CA VAL A 423 -13.08 -15.23 -29.78
C VAL A 423 -13.78 -13.89 -29.46
N THR A 424 -13.18 -13.06 -28.59
CA THR A 424 -13.76 -11.74 -28.26
C THR A 424 -13.77 -10.82 -29.47
N LYS A 425 -12.70 -10.81 -30.28
CA LYS A 425 -12.61 -10.04 -31.51
C LYS A 425 -13.68 -10.45 -32.52
N ALA A 426 -13.92 -11.75 -32.69
CA ALA A 426 -14.97 -12.25 -33.58
C ALA A 426 -16.38 -11.87 -33.08
N ALA A 427 -16.61 -11.87 -31.77
CA ALA A 427 -17.90 -11.47 -31.18
C ALA A 427 -18.13 -9.95 -31.19
N TRP A 428 -17.06 -9.15 -31.14
CA TRP A 428 -17.11 -7.70 -30.94
C TRP A 428 -17.99 -6.94 -31.95
N PRO A 429 -17.92 -7.18 -33.28
CA PRO A 429 -18.78 -6.51 -34.24
C PRO A 429 -20.27 -6.75 -33.99
N HIS A 430 -20.64 -7.94 -33.49
CA HIS A 430 -22.02 -8.27 -33.16
C HIS A 430 -22.49 -7.48 -31.93
N PHE A 431 -21.65 -7.36 -30.90
CA PHE A 431 -21.97 -6.55 -29.72
C PHE A 431 -22.11 -5.06 -30.07
N LEU A 432 -21.19 -4.53 -30.88
CA LEU A 432 -21.23 -3.14 -31.36
C LEU A 432 -22.52 -2.85 -32.14
N LYS A 433 -22.92 -3.75 -33.05
CA LYS A 433 -24.15 -3.60 -33.85
C LYS A 433 -25.40 -3.61 -32.97
N GLN A 434 -25.43 -4.48 -31.96
CA GLN A 434 -26.59 -4.64 -31.06
C GLN A 434 -26.65 -3.58 -29.95
N LYS A 435 -25.55 -2.84 -29.71
CA LYS A 435 -25.37 -1.98 -28.52
C LYS A 435 -25.64 -2.76 -27.22
N TYR A 436 -25.16 -3.99 -27.20
CA TYR A 436 -25.29 -4.90 -26.07
C TYR A 436 -24.21 -5.96 -26.13
N GLY A 437 -23.52 -6.18 -25.02
CA GLY A 437 -22.63 -7.33 -24.85
C GLY A 437 -22.21 -7.52 -23.39
N ARG A 438 -22.04 -8.77 -22.98
CA ARG A 438 -21.50 -9.13 -21.66
C ARG A 438 -20.36 -10.11 -21.84
N VAL A 439 -19.16 -9.71 -21.45
CA VAL A 439 -17.96 -10.54 -21.56
C VAL A 439 -17.44 -10.85 -20.17
N VAL A 440 -17.30 -12.14 -19.87
CA VAL A 440 -16.68 -12.62 -18.63
C VAL A 440 -15.43 -13.40 -19.00
N ASN A 441 -14.28 -12.90 -18.59
CA ASN A 441 -12.98 -13.52 -18.88
C ASN A 441 -12.42 -14.23 -17.64
N THR A 442 -11.85 -15.41 -17.83
CA THR A 442 -11.29 -16.20 -16.73
C THR A 442 -9.79 -15.94 -16.55
N ALA A 443 -9.41 -15.14 -15.54
CA ALA A 443 -8.04 -14.99 -15.05
C ALA A 443 -7.69 -16.13 -14.06
N SER A 444 -6.86 -15.85 -13.05
CA SER A 444 -6.49 -16.78 -11.96
C SER A 444 -5.72 -16.05 -10.87
N THR A 445 -5.81 -16.52 -9.62
CA THR A 445 -4.95 -16.08 -8.51
C THR A 445 -3.46 -16.38 -8.76
N SER A 446 -3.12 -17.46 -9.49
CA SER A 446 -1.74 -17.70 -9.97
C SER A 446 -1.27 -16.64 -10.95
N GLY A 447 -2.21 -16.06 -11.70
CA GLY A 447 -1.98 -14.80 -12.37
C GLY A 447 -1.67 -13.75 -11.33
N ILE A 448 -2.71 -13.30 -10.61
CA ILE A 448 -2.72 -12.07 -9.80
C ILE A 448 -1.51 -11.98 -8.87
N TYR A 449 -1.10 -13.10 -8.27
CA TYR A 449 -0.06 -13.12 -7.25
C TYR A 449 1.23 -13.84 -7.67
N GLY A 450 1.29 -14.36 -8.91
CA GLY A 450 2.31 -15.31 -9.34
C GLY A 450 2.25 -16.67 -8.63
N ASN A 451 2.77 -17.72 -9.27
CA ASN A 451 2.88 -19.04 -8.63
C ASN A 451 4.09 -19.82 -9.17
N PHE A 452 4.85 -20.47 -8.28
CA PHE A 452 6.05 -21.23 -8.66
C PHE A 452 5.72 -22.27 -9.74
N GLY A 453 6.48 -22.27 -10.83
CA GLY A 453 6.31 -23.22 -11.94
C GLY A 453 5.20 -22.86 -12.93
N GLN A 454 4.59 -21.68 -12.80
CA GLN A 454 3.47 -21.24 -13.64
C GLN A 454 3.75 -19.92 -14.35
N ALA A 455 5.00 -19.64 -14.72
CA ALA A 455 5.39 -18.36 -15.32
C ALA A 455 4.63 -18.04 -16.63
N ASN A 456 4.42 -19.04 -17.49
CA ASN A 456 3.59 -18.98 -18.70
C ASN A 456 2.11 -18.69 -18.39
N TYR A 457 1.55 -19.42 -17.44
CA TYR A 457 0.14 -19.31 -17.05
C TYR A 457 -0.14 -17.98 -16.36
N ALA A 458 0.73 -17.55 -15.45
CA ALA A 458 0.61 -16.27 -14.76
C ALA A 458 0.68 -15.09 -15.74
N ALA A 459 1.61 -15.14 -16.69
CA ALA A 459 1.71 -14.15 -17.77
C ALA A 459 0.43 -14.09 -18.62
N ALA A 460 -0.10 -15.24 -19.03
CA ALA A 460 -1.33 -15.30 -19.82
C ALA A 460 -2.55 -14.79 -19.05
N LYS A 461 -2.71 -15.20 -17.78
CA LYS A 461 -3.89 -14.86 -16.96
C LYS A 461 -3.94 -13.39 -16.55
N LEU A 462 -2.81 -12.73 -16.28
CA LEU A 462 -2.82 -11.26 -16.14
C LEU A 462 -2.95 -10.55 -17.47
N GLY A 463 -2.43 -11.11 -18.55
CA GLY A 463 -2.64 -10.54 -19.88
C GLY A 463 -4.13 -10.47 -20.23
N ILE A 464 -4.92 -11.47 -19.80
CA ILE A 464 -6.37 -11.46 -19.92
C ILE A 464 -6.98 -10.29 -19.13
N LEU A 465 -6.51 -10.01 -17.90
CA LEU A 465 -7.01 -8.86 -17.15
C LEU A 465 -6.68 -7.52 -17.85
N GLY A 466 -5.49 -7.40 -18.44
CA GLY A 466 -5.10 -6.20 -19.18
C GLY A 466 -5.97 -5.99 -20.42
N LEU A 467 -6.23 -7.07 -21.17
CA LEU A 467 -7.19 -7.11 -22.27
C LEU A 467 -8.58 -6.69 -21.80
N SER A 468 -9.10 -7.31 -20.73
CA SER A 468 -10.42 -7.02 -20.18
C SER A 468 -10.60 -5.55 -19.82
N ARG A 469 -9.61 -4.95 -19.16
CA ARG A 469 -9.66 -3.54 -18.73
C ARG A 469 -9.69 -2.59 -19.93
N ALA A 470 -8.89 -2.84 -20.97
CA ALA A 470 -8.93 -2.05 -22.21
C ALA A 470 -10.29 -2.16 -22.92
N LEU A 471 -10.85 -3.38 -23.01
CA LEU A 471 -12.14 -3.61 -23.66
C LEU A 471 -13.32 -3.09 -22.85
N ALA A 472 -13.24 -3.07 -21.52
CA ALA A 472 -14.23 -2.42 -20.67
C ALA A 472 -14.33 -0.92 -20.99
N VAL A 473 -13.19 -0.25 -21.24
CA VAL A 473 -13.14 1.16 -21.65
C VAL A 473 -13.68 1.33 -23.09
N GLU A 474 -13.24 0.50 -24.04
CA GLU A 474 -13.69 0.57 -25.45
C GLU A 474 -15.20 0.31 -25.61
N GLY A 475 -15.73 -0.64 -24.82
CA GLY A 475 -17.10 -1.12 -24.89
C GLY A 475 -18.14 -0.28 -24.16
N ALA A 476 -17.73 0.55 -23.19
CA ALA A 476 -18.63 1.25 -22.27
C ALA A 476 -19.74 2.03 -22.99
N LYS A 477 -19.40 2.84 -24.00
CA LYS A 477 -20.37 3.66 -24.76
C LYS A 477 -21.36 2.85 -25.61
N TYR A 478 -21.14 1.54 -25.76
CA TYR A 478 -22.00 0.64 -26.53
C TYR A 478 -22.74 -0.35 -25.62
N ASN A 479 -22.78 -0.13 -24.30
CA ASN A 479 -23.35 -1.07 -23.33
C ASN A 479 -22.72 -2.49 -23.47
N ILE A 480 -21.42 -2.52 -23.72
CA ILE A 480 -20.61 -3.74 -23.65
C ILE A 480 -19.84 -3.70 -22.33
N LYS A 481 -20.18 -4.62 -21.43
CA LYS A 481 -19.54 -4.74 -20.12
C LYS A 481 -18.56 -5.92 -20.15
N VAL A 482 -17.35 -5.72 -19.62
CA VAL A 482 -16.28 -6.71 -19.62
C VAL A 482 -15.73 -6.84 -18.21
N ASN A 483 -15.90 -8.02 -17.60
CA ASN A 483 -15.43 -8.32 -16.25
C ASN A 483 -14.50 -9.54 -16.26
N THR A 484 -13.69 -9.65 -15.21
CA THR A 484 -12.71 -10.73 -15.05
C THR A 484 -12.96 -11.46 -13.74
N ILE A 485 -12.90 -12.79 -13.76
CA ILE A 485 -12.95 -13.61 -12.56
C ILE A 485 -11.66 -14.38 -12.35
N ALA A 486 -11.30 -14.64 -11.09
CA ALA A 486 -10.22 -15.52 -10.67
C ALA A 486 -10.82 -16.65 -9.82
N PRO A 487 -11.29 -17.73 -10.46
CA PRO A 487 -12.05 -18.77 -9.77
C PRO A 487 -11.17 -19.76 -9.01
N ASN A 488 -11.69 -20.26 -7.90
CA ASN A 488 -11.23 -21.46 -7.21
C ASN A 488 -12.27 -22.57 -7.35
N ALA A 489 -11.87 -23.70 -7.95
CA ALA A 489 -12.72 -24.87 -8.11
C ALA A 489 -11.89 -26.14 -8.35
N GLY A 490 -12.44 -27.26 -7.90
CA GLY A 490 -12.07 -28.62 -8.24
C GLY A 490 -12.48 -28.95 -9.67
N THR A 491 -11.50 -29.21 -10.52
CA THR A 491 -11.64 -29.51 -11.93
C THR A 491 -10.58 -30.54 -12.33
N ALA A 492 -10.65 -31.05 -13.57
CA ALA A 492 -9.60 -31.90 -14.11
C ALA A 492 -8.20 -31.23 -14.07
N MET A 493 -8.14 -29.90 -14.23
CA MET A 493 -6.88 -29.15 -14.14
C MET A 493 -6.35 -29.13 -12.70
N THR A 494 -7.18 -28.79 -11.72
CA THR A 494 -6.75 -28.66 -10.32
C THR A 494 -6.52 -30.00 -9.62
N ARG A 495 -7.13 -31.10 -10.10
CA ARG A 495 -6.84 -32.46 -9.64
C ARG A 495 -5.36 -32.85 -9.78
N THR A 496 -4.61 -32.22 -10.68
CA THR A 496 -3.16 -32.47 -10.83
C THR A 496 -2.31 -31.88 -9.70
N ILE A 497 -2.88 -30.97 -8.90
CA ILE A 497 -2.16 -30.20 -7.86
C ILE A 497 -2.90 -30.18 -6.51
N MET A 498 -4.09 -30.77 -6.39
CA MET A 498 -4.90 -30.81 -5.18
C MET A 498 -5.27 -32.25 -4.80
N PRO A 499 -5.40 -32.58 -3.50
CA PRO A 499 -5.99 -33.83 -3.03
C PRO A 499 -7.43 -34.01 -3.54
N GLU A 500 -7.86 -35.25 -3.80
CA GLU A 500 -9.19 -35.54 -4.37
C GLU A 500 -10.34 -35.03 -3.49
N GLU A 501 -10.19 -35.07 -2.17
CA GLU A 501 -11.20 -34.55 -1.22
C GLU A 501 -11.45 -33.05 -1.43
N MET A 502 -10.39 -32.26 -1.65
CA MET A 502 -10.51 -30.83 -1.98
C MET A 502 -11.13 -30.61 -3.36
N VAL A 503 -10.79 -31.45 -4.34
CA VAL A 503 -11.40 -31.39 -5.68
C VAL A 503 -12.92 -31.63 -5.60
N GLN A 504 -13.36 -32.55 -4.74
CA GLN A 504 -14.79 -32.81 -4.55
C GLN A 504 -15.49 -31.70 -3.74
N ALA A 505 -14.78 -31.08 -2.78
CA ALA A 505 -15.33 -30.00 -1.96
C ALA A 505 -15.53 -28.71 -2.76
N PHE A 506 -14.58 -28.34 -3.62
CA PHE A 506 -14.61 -27.10 -4.39
C PHE A 506 -15.43 -27.24 -5.67
N LYS A 507 -16.75 -27.32 -5.55
CA LYS A 507 -17.61 -27.53 -6.71
C LYS A 507 -17.58 -26.33 -7.67
N PRO A 508 -17.47 -26.55 -8.99
CA PRO A 508 -17.61 -25.49 -9.98
C PRO A 508 -18.93 -24.70 -9.88
N ASP A 509 -19.99 -25.33 -9.37
CA ASP A 509 -21.29 -24.73 -9.10
C ASP A 509 -21.22 -23.56 -8.11
N TYR A 510 -20.19 -23.50 -7.26
CA TYR A 510 -20.02 -22.38 -6.32
C TYR A 510 -19.44 -21.11 -6.97
N VAL A 511 -19.00 -21.21 -8.23
CA VAL A 511 -18.48 -20.09 -9.03
C VAL A 511 -19.51 -19.60 -10.04
N ALA A 512 -20.30 -20.52 -10.61
CA ALA A 512 -21.21 -20.23 -11.71
C ALA A 512 -22.19 -19.07 -11.47
N PRO A 513 -22.77 -18.90 -10.26
CA PRO A 513 -23.69 -17.80 -9.98
C PRO A 513 -23.10 -16.39 -10.22
N LEU A 514 -21.83 -16.16 -9.86
CA LEU A 514 -21.18 -14.87 -10.14
C LEU A 514 -20.99 -14.66 -11.64
N VAL A 515 -20.59 -15.69 -12.39
CA VAL A 515 -20.40 -15.60 -13.85
C VAL A 515 -21.72 -15.28 -14.55
N VAL A 516 -22.81 -15.91 -14.13
CA VAL A 516 -24.14 -15.64 -14.67
C VAL A 516 -24.63 -14.24 -14.30
N LEU A 517 -24.37 -13.77 -13.07
CA LEU A 517 -24.68 -12.40 -12.67
C LEU A 517 -23.93 -11.37 -13.54
N LEU A 518 -22.62 -11.52 -13.69
CA LEU A 518 -21.78 -10.63 -14.52
C LEU A 518 -22.14 -10.70 -16.01
N GLY A 519 -22.69 -11.85 -16.45
CA GLY A 519 -23.22 -12.06 -17.79
C GLY A 519 -24.58 -11.42 -18.05
N SER A 520 -25.23 -10.83 -17.05
CA SER A 520 -26.62 -10.36 -17.12
C SER A 520 -26.79 -8.84 -17.26
N GLU A 521 -28.02 -8.40 -17.52
CA GLU A 521 -28.39 -6.98 -17.38
C GLU A 521 -28.45 -6.53 -15.92
N ASN A 522 -28.72 -7.47 -15.00
CA ASN A 522 -28.79 -7.28 -13.56
C ASN A 522 -27.42 -7.14 -12.87
N SER A 523 -26.31 -7.15 -13.61
CA SER A 523 -24.96 -6.94 -13.05
C SER A 523 -24.92 -5.59 -12.30
N PRO A 524 -24.67 -5.58 -10.98
CA PRO A 524 -24.74 -4.35 -10.19
C PRO A 524 -23.51 -3.46 -10.43
N GLU A 525 -23.61 -2.18 -10.07
CA GLU A 525 -22.50 -1.24 -10.22
C GLU A 525 -21.41 -1.43 -9.14
N PRO A 526 -20.11 -1.27 -9.47
CA PRO A 526 -19.58 -1.04 -10.81
C PRO A 526 -19.73 -2.29 -11.68
N ALA A 527 -20.37 -2.14 -12.84
CA ALA A 527 -20.84 -3.29 -13.61
C ALA A 527 -19.86 -3.75 -14.70
N THR A 528 -18.69 -3.12 -14.82
CA THR A 528 -17.66 -3.44 -15.81
C THR A 528 -16.28 -3.18 -15.20
N LYS A 529 -15.22 -3.69 -15.84
CA LYS A 529 -13.81 -3.52 -15.44
C LYS A 529 -13.44 -4.22 -14.11
N GLY A 530 -14.35 -4.95 -13.50
CA GLY A 530 -14.14 -5.64 -12.24
C GLY A 530 -13.19 -6.85 -12.37
N LEU A 531 -12.48 -7.12 -11.27
CA LEU A 531 -11.71 -8.34 -11.03
C LEU A 531 -12.26 -8.97 -9.75
N TYR A 532 -12.76 -10.19 -9.83
CA TYR A 532 -13.40 -10.86 -8.70
C TYR A 532 -12.76 -12.23 -8.44
N GLU A 533 -12.24 -12.44 -7.24
CA GLU A 533 -11.91 -13.77 -6.75
C GLU A 533 -13.18 -14.44 -6.23
N CYS A 534 -13.37 -15.71 -6.56
CA CYS A 534 -14.62 -16.41 -6.28
C CYS A 534 -14.46 -17.93 -6.16
N GLY A 535 -15.27 -18.53 -5.30
CA GLY A 535 -15.28 -19.96 -5.03
C GLY A 535 -15.73 -20.24 -3.60
N SER A 536 -16.16 -21.47 -3.31
CA SER A 536 -16.56 -21.88 -1.95
C SER A 536 -17.64 -21.02 -1.29
N GLY A 537 -18.51 -20.38 -2.08
CA GLY A 537 -19.55 -19.45 -1.59
C GLY A 537 -19.02 -18.06 -1.23
N TRP A 538 -17.74 -17.79 -1.43
CA TRP A 538 -17.12 -16.48 -1.20
C TRP A 538 -16.86 -15.73 -2.52
N PHE A 539 -17.07 -14.42 -2.49
CA PHE A 539 -16.89 -13.50 -3.62
C PHE A 539 -16.30 -12.18 -3.16
N GLY A 540 -15.10 -11.83 -3.62
CA GLY A 540 -14.44 -10.56 -3.27
C GLY A 540 -13.87 -9.86 -4.49
N ARG A 541 -14.05 -8.53 -4.57
CA ARG A 541 -13.39 -7.70 -5.57
C ARG A 541 -11.91 -7.49 -5.19
N THR A 542 -11.04 -7.57 -6.18
CA THR A 542 -9.61 -7.27 -6.04
C THR A 542 -9.27 -6.04 -6.89
N ARG A 543 -8.55 -5.07 -6.32
CA ARG A 543 -8.13 -3.82 -6.98
C ARG A 543 -6.68 -3.47 -6.66
N TRP A 544 -6.21 -2.38 -7.24
CA TRP A 544 -4.92 -1.79 -6.88
C TRP A 544 -5.07 -0.88 -5.67
N GLN A 545 -4.10 -0.95 -4.76
CA GLN A 545 -3.79 0.11 -3.80
C GLN A 545 -2.39 0.64 -4.10
N ARG A 546 -2.21 1.96 -4.04
CA ARG A 546 -0.95 2.66 -4.26
C ARG A 546 -0.52 3.34 -2.97
N SER A 547 0.77 3.23 -2.64
CA SER A 547 1.38 3.81 -1.43
C SER A 547 1.28 5.33 -1.42
N GLY A 548 1.60 6.01 -0.32
CA GLY A 548 1.70 7.48 -0.31
C GLY A 548 2.79 8.05 -1.24
N GLY A 549 3.82 7.24 -1.52
CA GLY A 549 4.89 7.58 -2.46
C GLY A 549 5.72 8.80 -2.03
N HIS A 550 6.59 9.25 -2.95
CA HIS A 550 7.38 10.47 -2.79
C HIS A 550 7.58 11.19 -4.12
N GLY A 551 7.51 12.53 -4.08
CA GLY A 551 7.82 13.41 -5.20
C GLY A 551 9.17 14.07 -5.00
N PHE A 552 10.08 13.89 -5.96
CA PHE A 552 11.39 14.52 -5.99
C PHE A 552 11.33 15.83 -6.79
N PRO A 553 12.09 16.88 -6.41
CA PRO A 553 12.10 18.13 -7.15
C PRO A 553 12.57 17.94 -8.60
N VAL A 554 11.88 18.54 -9.56
CA VAL A 554 12.08 18.25 -10.99
C VAL A 554 13.15 19.12 -11.66
N ASP A 555 13.72 20.08 -10.95
CA ASP A 555 14.82 20.95 -11.38
C ASP A 555 16.20 20.52 -10.86
N VAL A 556 16.27 19.39 -10.15
CA VAL A 556 17.53 18.77 -9.72
C VAL A 556 17.69 17.38 -10.32
N LYS A 557 18.95 16.95 -10.43
CA LYS A 557 19.27 15.60 -10.87
C LYS A 557 18.94 14.60 -9.77
N LEU A 558 17.96 13.74 -10.00
CA LEU A 558 17.65 12.63 -9.10
C LEU A 558 18.74 11.55 -9.14
N THR A 559 19.16 11.10 -7.97
CA THR A 559 20.17 10.05 -7.79
C THR A 559 19.59 8.81 -7.08
N PRO A 560 20.15 7.60 -7.30
CA PRO A 560 19.70 6.40 -6.60
C PRO A 560 19.83 6.49 -5.08
N GLU A 561 20.81 7.28 -4.61
CA GLU A 561 21.07 7.51 -3.19
C GLU A 561 19.95 8.33 -2.54
N GLU A 562 19.42 9.33 -3.26
CA GLU A 562 18.24 10.09 -2.81
C GLU A 562 16.98 9.24 -2.83
N VAL A 563 16.82 8.39 -3.85
CA VAL A 563 15.73 7.40 -3.87
C VAL A 563 15.82 6.46 -2.67
N LEU A 564 17.02 5.95 -2.37
CA LEU A 564 17.27 5.11 -1.20
C LEU A 564 16.94 5.86 0.10
N ALA A 565 17.31 7.14 0.22
CA ALA A 565 17.04 7.97 1.39
C ALA A 565 15.55 8.12 1.70
N LYS A 566 14.70 8.00 0.68
CA LYS A 566 13.24 8.14 0.78
C LYS A 566 12.51 6.81 0.60
N TRP A 567 13.23 5.68 0.58
CA TRP A 567 12.66 4.39 0.24
C TRP A 567 11.50 3.99 1.15
N GLU A 568 11.67 4.16 2.47
CA GLU A 568 10.62 3.87 3.45
C GLU A 568 9.34 4.65 3.16
N LYS A 569 9.43 5.95 2.82
CA LYS A 569 8.29 6.77 2.43
C LYS A 569 7.67 6.36 1.08
N ILE A 570 8.50 5.94 0.12
CA ILE A 570 8.03 5.48 -1.21
C ILE A 570 7.17 4.22 -1.07
N VAL A 571 7.54 3.29 -0.19
CA VAL A 571 6.88 1.98 -0.04
C VAL A 571 5.84 1.93 1.08
N ASN A 572 5.62 3.04 1.80
CA ASN A 572 4.69 3.10 2.93
C ASN A 572 3.23 3.25 2.46
N PHE A 573 2.38 2.29 2.82
CA PHE A 573 0.94 2.31 2.56
C PHE A 573 0.12 2.83 3.75
N ASP A 574 0.73 2.98 4.93
CA ASP A 574 0.07 3.20 6.21
C ASP A 574 0.23 4.64 6.74
N ASP A 575 0.66 5.58 5.89
CA ASP A 575 0.84 7.00 6.24
C ASP A 575 -0.40 7.88 5.92
N GLY A 576 -1.54 7.25 5.65
CA GLY A 576 -2.80 7.94 5.34
C GLY A 576 -2.90 8.53 3.93
N ARG A 577 -1.87 8.39 3.07
CA ARG A 577 -1.86 8.93 1.69
C ARG A 577 -2.07 7.86 0.61
N ALA A 578 -2.36 6.62 1.00
CA ALA A 578 -2.64 5.56 0.04
C ALA A 578 -3.93 5.86 -0.75
N ASP A 579 -3.93 5.54 -2.05
CA ASP A 579 -5.08 5.72 -2.95
C ASP A 579 -5.30 4.47 -3.82
N HIS A 580 -6.35 4.49 -4.66
CA HIS A 580 -6.81 3.32 -5.42
C HIS A 580 -6.99 3.70 -6.90
N PRO A 581 -5.90 3.79 -7.68
CA PRO A 581 -6.00 4.21 -9.08
C PRO A 581 -6.76 3.18 -9.91
N GLU A 582 -7.76 3.63 -10.68
CA GLU A 582 -8.58 2.76 -11.52
C GLU A 582 -8.36 2.99 -13.01
N ASP A 583 -7.82 4.14 -13.44
CA ASP A 583 -7.56 4.46 -14.84
C ASP A 583 -6.17 5.09 -15.11
N THR A 584 -5.87 5.33 -16.39
CA THR A 584 -4.58 5.92 -16.80
C THR A 584 -4.38 7.36 -16.32
N GLN A 585 -5.48 8.11 -16.13
CA GLN A 585 -5.42 9.47 -15.60
C GLN A 585 -5.00 9.44 -14.13
N ASP A 586 -5.59 8.56 -13.32
CA ASP A 586 -5.19 8.32 -11.92
C ASP A 586 -3.71 7.91 -11.79
N GLY A 587 -3.25 7.03 -12.69
CA GLY A 587 -1.85 6.60 -12.76
C GLY A 587 -0.89 7.78 -13.00
N SER A 588 -1.30 8.74 -13.84
CA SER A 588 -0.51 9.93 -14.16
C SER A 588 -0.62 11.08 -13.17
N ALA A 589 -1.68 11.10 -12.34
CA ALA A 589 -2.01 12.25 -11.49
C ALA A 589 -0.86 12.71 -10.59
N ARG A 590 -0.10 11.77 -10.01
CA ARG A 590 1.04 12.10 -9.13
C ARG A 590 2.25 12.66 -9.87
N ALA A 591 2.55 12.12 -11.05
CA ALA A 591 3.60 12.66 -11.90
C ALA A 591 3.27 14.09 -12.33
N MET A 592 2.00 14.34 -12.69
CA MET A 592 1.50 15.67 -13.03
C MET A 592 1.54 16.62 -11.83
N ALA A 593 1.06 16.19 -10.66
CA ALA A 593 1.06 17.00 -9.43
C ALA A 593 2.47 17.39 -8.96
N ASN A 594 3.49 16.57 -9.28
CA ASN A 594 4.88 16.84 -8.93
C ASN A 594 5.60 17.77 -9.94
N MET A 595 4.97 18.16 -11.05
CA MET A 595 5.63 18.96 -12.10
C MET A 595 6.05 20.36 -11.65
N ASP A 596 5.48 20.88 -10.56
CA ASP A 596 5.82 22.19 -9.99
C ASP A 596 6.78 22.09 -8.78
N ASN A 597 7.18 20.87 -8.39
CA ASN A 597 8.12 20.66 -7.29
C ASN A 597 9.54 21.12 -7.69
N ARG A 598 10.07 22.17 -7.06
CA ARG A 598 11.38 22.78 -7.37
C ARG A 598 12.28 22.84 -6.14
N ALA A 599 13.59 22.63 -6.30
CA ALA A 599 14.57 22.64 -5.24
C ALA A 599 14.80 24.05 -4.69
N GLY A 600 14.90 24.18 -3.37
CA GLY A 600 14.90 25.49 -2.68
C GLY A 600 13.51 26.11 -2.53
N GLY A 601 12.49 25.55 -3.19
CA GLY A 601 11.09 25.77 -2.90
C GLY A 601 10.63 24.89 -1.73
N GLU A 602 11.31 24.93 -0.58
CA GLU A 602 10.62 24.55 0.66
C GLU A 602 9.53 25.59 0.85
N SER A 603 8.31 25.27 0.43
CA SER A 603 7.27 26.26 0.47
C SER A 603 7.03 26.58 1.95
N LYS A 604 7.34 27.82 2.34
CA LYS A 604 6.87 28.41 3.60
C LYS A 604 5.35 28.20 3.77
N ASN A 605 4.66 27.94 2.66
CA ASN A 605 3.25 27.63 2.59
C ASN A 605 2.90 26.21 3.09
N GLU A 606 3.73 25.19 2.85
CA GLU A 606 3.41 23.79 3.18
C GLU A 606 3.43 23.54 4.69
N PHE A 607 4.44 24.01 5.43
CA PHE A 607 4.40 23.90 6.90
C PHE A 607 3.20 24.64 7.49
N LEU A 608 2.87 25.83 6.99
CA LEU A 608 1.72 26.59 7.46
C LEU A 608 0.39 25.91 7.12
N GLN A 609 0.26 25.34 5.91
CA GLN A 609 -0.90 24.55 5.51
C GLN A 609 -1.03 23.29 6.37
N ASN A 610 0.07 22.55 6.57
CA ASN A 610 0.10 21.36 7.41
C ASN A 610 -0.24 21.68 8.86
N ILE A 611 0.23 22.80 9.41
CA ILE A 611 -0.16 23.27 10.74
C ILE A 611 -1.67 23.52 10.80
N GLU A 612 -2.26 24.19 9.81
CA GLU A 612 -3.71 24.44 9.78
C GLU A 612 -4.51 23.15 9.60
N SER A 613 -4.07 22.23 8.73
CA SER A 613 -4.66 20.90 8.59
C SER A 613 -4.58 20.09 9.88
N ALA A 614 -3.43 20.11 10.56
CA ALA A 614 -3.22 19.42 11.84
C ALA A 614 -4.09 20.01 12.97
N LYS A 615 -4.29 21.33 12.99
CA LYS A 615 -5.22 22.00 13.92
C LYS A 615 -6.68 21.62 13.69
N ALA A 616 -7.04 21.33 12.43
CA ALA A 616 -8.40 20.93 12.04
C ALA A 616 -8.66 19.41 12.19
N ALA A 617 -7.62 18.60 12.34
CA ALA A 617 -7.74 17.15 12.42
C ALA A 617 -8.48 16.69 13.70
N SER A 618 -9.24 15.60 13.57
CA SER A 618 -9.95 14.92 14.66
C SER A 618 -9.53 13.46 14.77
N THR A 619 -9.73 12.83 15.94
CA THR A 619 -9.40 11.42 16.18
C THR A 619 -10.58 10.71 16.86
N GLU A 620 -10.60 9.38 16.79
CA GLU A 620 -11.56 8.53 17.52
C GLU A 620 -11.23 8.39 19.02
N GLY A 621 -10.14 9.01 19.49
CA GLY A 621 -9.64 8.92 20.85
C GLY A 621 -8.71 7.72 21.05
N THR A 622 -7.71 7.85 21.93
CA THR A 622 -6.83 6.73 22.33
C THR A 622 -7.27 6.21 23.70
N SER A 623 -7.45 4.90 23.82
CA SER A 623 -7.84 4.27 25.08
C SER A 623 -6.70 4.25 26.09
N PHE A 624 -6.99 4.62 27.33
CA PHE A 624 -6.11 4.38 28.48
C PHE A 624 -6.95 3.94 29.68
N ASP A 625 -6.90 2.66 29.98
CA ASP A 625 -7.62 2.09 31.12
C ASP A 625 -6.69 2.07 32.33
N TYR A 626 -7.22 2.45 33.49
CA TYR A 626 -6.47 2.38 34.73
C TYR A 626 -7.32 1.82 35.86
N GLU A 627 -6.66 1.12 36.78
CA GLU A 627 -7.23 0.57 38.01
C GLU A 627 -6.46 1.06 39.24
N ASP A 628 -6.86 0.60 40.43
CA ASP A 628 -6.24 1.00 41.70
C ASP A 628 -4.73 0.74 41.71
N ARG A 629 -4.27 -0.34 41.06
CA ARG A 629 -2.85 -0.65 40.86
C ARG A 629 -2.09 0.52 40.23
N ASP A 630 -2.63 1.14 39.19
CA ASP A 630 -1.95 2.21 38.46
C ASP A 630 -1.93 3.50 39.27
N VAL A 631 -3.00 3.75 40.04
CA VAL A 631 -3.05 4.85 41.01
C VAL A 631 -2.00 4.69 42.12
N ILE A 632 -1.88 3.48 42.69
CA ILE A 632 -0.87 3.16 43.71
C ILE A 632 0.54 3.28 43.12
N LEU A 633 0.78 2.73 41.93
CA LEU A 633 2.05 2.81 41.23
C LEU A 633 2.47 4.27 41.01
N TYR A 634 1.54 5.12 40.55
CA TYR A 634 1.80 6.54 40.40
C TYR A 634 2.18 7.18 41.73
N ASN A 635 1.40 6.97 42.78
CA ASN A 635 1.65 7.54 44.10
C ASN A 635 3.02 7.11 44.68
N LEU A 636 3.36 5.82 44.60
CA LEU A 636 4.68 5.28 44.99
C LEU A 636 5.81 5.90 44.16
N SER A 637 5.59 6.06 42.85
CA SER A 637 6.54 6.70 41.95
C SER A 637 6.70 8.21 42.16
N LEU A 638 5.87 8.81 43.03
CA LEU A 638 6.03 10.15 43.57
C LEU A 638 6.51 10.15 45.02
N GLY A 639 7.02 9.04 45.54
CA GLY A 639 7.59 8.96 46.89
C GLY A 639 6.55 8.78 48.01
N ALA A 640 5.30 8.38 47.70
CA ALA A 640 4.38 7.93 48.74
C ALA A 640 4.95 6.70 49.46
N LYS A 641 4.72 6.62 50.76
CA LYS A 641 5.26 5.58 51.63
C LYS A 641 4.18 4.57 51.98
N ARG A 642 4.60 3.39 52.46
CA ARG A 642 3.69 2.37 53.02
C ARG A 642 2.78 2.89 54.16
N THR A 643 3.11 4.03 54.75
CA THR A 643 2.33 4.68 55.82
C THR A 643 1.25 5.63 55.30
N ASP A 644 1.32 6.02 54.03
CA ASP A 644 0.39 6.96 53.41
C ASP A 644 -0.81 6.18 52.87
N LEU A 645 -1.52 5.47 53.76
CA LEU A 645 -2.55 4.49 53.40
C LEU A 645 -3.63 5.01 52.44
N PRO A 646 -4.11 6.27 52.54
CA PRO A 646 -5.03 6.85 51.55
C PRO A 646 -4.49 6.93 50.12
N LEU A 647 -3.18 6.71 49.90
CA LEU A 647 -2.53 6.74 48.59
C LEU A 647 -2.02 5.38 48.12
N VAL A 648 -1.82 4.42 49.02
CA VAL A 648 -1.13 3.15 48.70
C VAL A 648 -1.91 1.89 49.06
N TYR A 649 -3.12 2.03 49.60
CA TYR A 649 -3.96 0.90 49.98
C TYR A 649 -5.40 1.09 49.51
N GLU A 650 -5.80 0.26 48.54
CA GLU A 650 -7.07 0.31 47.83
C GLU A 650 -8.30 0.08 48.74
N ASN A 651 -8.16 -0.65 49.85
CA ASN A 651 -9.24 -0.86 50.81
C ASN A 651 -9.24 0.15 51.97
N ASN A 652 -8.46 1.23 51.89
CA ASN A 652 -8.60 2.34 52.82
C ASN A 652 -9.87 3.14 52.49
N ASP A 653 -10.68 3.50 53.48
CA ASP A 653 -11.92 4.29 53.29
C ASP A 653 -11.70 5.68 52.65
N HIS A 654 -10.45 6.12 52.54
CA HIS A 654 -10.04 7.38 51.93
C HIS A 654 -9.06 7.18 50.76
N PHE A 655 -8.98 5.96 50.20
CA PHE A 655 -8.16 5.70 49.02
C PHE A 655 -8.51 6.64 47.87
N GLN A 656 -7.51 7.33 47.32
CA GLN A 656 -7.73 8.33 46.28
C GLN A 656 -6.55 8.48 45.33
N ALA A 657 -6.86 8.87 44.09
CA ALA A 657 -5.85 9.37 43.17
C ALA A 657 -5.45 10.80 43.51
N LEU A 658 -4.15 11.09 43.51
CA LEU A 658 -3.66 12.47 43.58
C LEU A 658 -4.18 13.25 42.36
N PRO A 659 -4.59 14.53 42.51
CA PRO A 659 -5.05 15.32 41.37
C PRO A 659 -4.05 15.36 40.18
N SER A 660 -2.75 15.35 40.46
CA SER A 660 -1.69 15.28 39.44
C SER A 660 -1.68 14.00 38.60
N PHE A 661 -2.36 12.92 39.02
CA PHE A 661 -2.52 11.70 38.22
C PHE A 661 -3.16 11.98 36.85
N GLY A 662 -3.90 13.09 36.71
CA GLY A 662 -4.47 13.50 35.42
C GLY A 662 -3.47 13.72 34.28
N VAL A 663 -2.16 13.77 34.55
CA VAL A 663 -1.12 13.78 33.51
C VAL A 663 -0.77 12.38 32.97
N ILE A 664 -1.33 11.30 33.54
CA ILE A 664 -1.01 9.92 33.13
C ILE A 664 -1.84 9.45 31.92
N PRO A 665 -3.18 9.63 31.89
CA PRO A 665 -4.02 9.00 30.85
C PRO A 665 -3.79 9.46 29.40
N TRP A 666 -3.00 10.52 29.19
CA TRP A 666 -2.67 10.98 27.83
C TRP A 666 -1.35 10.43 27.30
N PHE A 667 -0.57 9.69 28.09
CA PHE A 667 0.63 9.04 27.58
C PHE A 667 0.29 8.02 26.48
N ASN A 668 1.12 7.98 25.45
CA ASN A 668 0.94 7.14 24.25
C ASN A 668 -0.33 7.47 23.44
N THR A 669 -0.98 8.62 23.67
CA THR A 669 -2.07 9.10 22.80
C THR A 669 -1.57 9.25 21.38
N SER A 670 -2.27 8.60 20.43
CA SER A 670 -1.97 8.73 19.00
C SER A 670 -2.46 10.09 18.49
N VAL A 671 -1.55 10.86 17.89
CA VAL A 671 -1.87 12.17 17.29
C VAL A 671 -2.04 12.03 15.76
N PRO A 672 -2.96 12.77 15.12
CA PRO A 672 -3.22 12.67 13.68
C PRO A 672 -2.26 13.52 12.82
N TRP A 673 -1.13 13.96 13.36
CA TRP A 673 -0.11 14.74 12.65
C TRP A 673 1.30 14.28 13.03
N ASN A 674 2.27 14.47 12.14
CA ASN A 674 3.69 14.26 12.45
C ASN A 674 4.37 15.58 12.74
N PHE A 675 5.32 15.58 13.68
CA PHE A 675 6.12 16.77 13.97
C PHE A 675 6.97 17.22 12.78
N ASP A 676 7.48 16.28 11.97
CA ASP A 676 8.25 16.57 10.75
C ASP A 676 7.46 17.38 9.71
N ASP A 677 6.13 17.29 9.73
CA ASP A 677 5.26 17.98 8.77
C ASP A 677 4.89 19.41 9.22
N ILE A 678 5.04 19.72 10.52
CA ILE A 678 4.61 20.99 11.13
C ILE A 678 5.77 21.86 11.63
N VAL A 679 6.97 21.31 11.80
CA VAL A 679 8.19 22.07 12.15
C VAL A 679 9.39 21.59 11.33
N LYS A 680 10.39 22.45 11.15
CA LYS A 680 11.61 22.08 10.42
C LYS A 680 12.51 21.16 11.22
N ASN A 681 13.29 20.30 10.55
CA ASN A 681 14.38 19.52 11.16
C ASN A 681 14.00 18.86 12.50
N PHE A 682 12.79 18.30 12.59
CA PHE A 682 12.33 17.74 13.85
C PHE A 682 13.27 16.60 14.28
N SER A 683 13.62 16.61 15.57
CA SER A 683 14.39 15.55 16.20
C SER A 683 13.82 15.33 17.60
N PRO A 684 13.39 14.09 17.93
CA PRO A 684 12.94 13.77 19.28
C PRO A 684 14.01 14.06 20.35
N MET A 685 15.30 13.98 19.99
CA MET A 685 16.42 14.24 20.91
C MET A 685 16.56 15.73 21.28
N MET A 686 16.00 16.62 20.46
CA MET A 686 16.07 18.07 20.64
C MET A 686 14.81 18.65 21.29
N LEU A 687 13.81 17.80 21.54
CA LEU A 687 12.56 18.13 22.20
C LEU A 687 12.75 18.18 23.71
N LEU A 688 12.40 19.32 24.30
CA LEU A 688 12.34 19.51 25.74
C LEU A 688 10.90 19.79 26.16
N HIS A 689 10.41 19.06 27.17
CA HIS A 689 9.12 19.38 27.78
C HIS A 689 9.28 20.66 28.62
N GLY A 690 8.65 21.74 28.18
CA GLY A 690 8.90 23.10 28.70
C GLY A 690 7.89 23.53 29.75
N GLU A 691 6.60 23.36 29.47
CA GLU A 691 5.50 23.75 30.36
C GLU A 691 4.39 22.70 30.37
N GLN A 692 3.73 22.57 31.52
CA GLN A 692 2.58 21.69 31.69
C GLN A 692 1.45 22.46 32.35
N TYR A 693 0.25 22.33 31.79
CA TYR A 693 -1.01 22.66 32.43
C TYR A 693 -1.86 21.40 32.59
N LEU A 694 -2.52 21.27 33.74
CA LEU A 694 -3.49 20.22 34.01
C LEU A 694 -4.71 20.86 34.68
N GLU A 695 -5.90 20.46 34.23
CA GLU A 695 -7.19 20.75 34.82
C GLU A 695 -7.91 19.44 35.16
N VAL A 696 -8.32 19.30 36.41
CA VAL A 696 -9.18 18.23 36.91
C VAL A 696 -10.62 18.67 36.72
N ARG A 697 -11.33 18.00 35.80
CA ARG A 697 -12.72 18.34 35.43
C ARG A 697 -13.75 17.55 36.23
N LYS A 698 -13.35 16.40 36.77
CA LYS A 698 -14.14 15.59 37.70
C LYS A 698 -13.38 15.30 38.98
N TYR A 699 -13.96 15.64 40.13
CA TYR A 699 -13.42 15.33 41.45
C TYR A 699 -14.54 14.81 42.38
N PRO A 700 -14.31 13.77 43.21
CA PRO A 700 -13.09 12.98 43.31
C PRO A 700 -12.77 12.24 42.00
N ILE A 701 -11.48 12.05 41.76
CA ILE A 701 -11.01 11.30 40.59
C ILE A 701 -11.37 9.82 40.80
N PRO A 702 -12.01 9.14 39.83
CA PRO A 702 -12.25 7.71 39.91
C PRO A 702 -10.92 6.98 40.11
N THR A 703 -10.87 6.02 41.04
CA THR A 703 -9.68 5.19 41.28
C THR A 703 -9.51 4.06 40.28
N ALA A 704 -10.53 3.81 39.45
CA ALA A 704 -10.48 3.01 38.25
C ALA A 704 -11.39 3.64 37.19
N ALA A 705 -10.94 3.69 35.94
CA ALA A 705 -11.77 4.13 34.82
C ALA A 705 -11.25 3.57 33.50
N LYS A 706 -12.18 3.39 32.56
CA LYS A 706 -11.85 3.25 31.14
C LYS A 706 -11.92 4.62 30.50
N THR A 707 -10.87 5.03 29.81
CA THR A 707 -10.81 6.41 29.29
C THR A 707 -10.49 6.47 27.81
N LEU A 708 -10.95 7.53 27.15
CA LEU A 708 -10.55 7.92 25.80
C LEU A 708 -9.94 9.32 25.84
N THR A 709 -8.72 9.45 25.34
CA THR A 709 -8.01 10.74 25.24
C THR A 709 -7.99 11.25 23.81
N TYR A 710 -8.42 12.50 23.63
CA TYR A 710 -8.51 13.18 22.35
C TYR A 710 -7.46 14.30 22.29
N PRO A 711 -6.44 14.19 21.42
CA PRO A 711 -5.43 15.23 21.26
C PRO A 711 -5.92 16.34 20.33
N LYS A 712 -5.40 17.55 20.52
CA LYS A 712 -5.61 18.69 19.62
C LYS A 712 -4.35 19.54 19.52
N LEU A 713 -3.89 19.82 18.31
CA LEU A 713 -2.82 20.78 18.08
C LEU A 713 -3.38 22.17 18.37
N ILE A 714 -2.90 22.82 19.43
CA ILE A 714 -3.38 24.15 19.85
C ILE A 714 -2.61 25.22 19.10
N ASP A 715 -1.28 25.16 19.11
CA ASP A 715 -0.45 26.22 18.54
C ASP A 715 0.94 25.71 18.13
N VAL A 716 1.54 26.36 17.14
CA VAL A 716 2.91 26.13 16.68
C VAL A 716 3.58 27.49 16.48
N VAL A 717 4.59 27.79 17.29
CA VAL A 717 5.26 29.10 17.32
C VAL A 717 6.68 28.99 16.80
N ASP A 718 7.03 29.82 15.83
CA ASP A 718 8.36 29.86 15.22
C ASP A 718 9.29 30.81 15.99
N LYS A 719 10.22 30.29 16.78
CA LYS A 719 11.21 31.08 17.52
C LYS A 719 12.49 31.35 16.72
N GLY A 720 12.46 31.18 15.40
CA GLY A 720 13.58 31.40 14.50
C GLY A 720 14.56 30.22 14.51
N ASN A 721 15.20 29.92 15.64
CA ASN A 721 16.11 28.78 15.78
C ASN A 721 15.50 27.61 16.58
N ALA A 722 14.22 27.68 16.90
CA ALA A 722 13.47 26.65 17.62
C ALA A 722 11.98 26.75 17.31
N ALA A 723 11.22 25.70 17.62
CA ALA A 723 9.77 25.71 17.60
C ALA A 723 9.21 25.53 19.01
N LEU A 724 8.06 26.16 19.30
CA LEU A 724 7.19 25.71 20.38
C LEU A 724 5.99 25.02 19.78
N VAL A 725 5.66 23.82 20.27
CA VAL A 725 4.43 23.11 19.89
C VAL A 725 3.59 22.94 21.15
N VAL A 726 2.33 23.38 21.08
CA VAL A 726 1.37 23.29 22.17
C VAL A 726 0.30 22.27 21.77
N THR A 727 0.19 21.20 22.55
CA THR A 727 -0.81 20.15 22.33
C THR A 727 -1.74 20.06 23.52
N GLY A 728 -3.05 20.09 23.26
CA GLY A 728 -4.10 19.86 24.23
C GLY A 728 -4.53 18.40 24.23
N PHE A 729 -4.91 17.88 25.40
CA PHE A 729 -5.45 16.53 25.55
C PHE A 729 -6.68 16.58 26.44
N THR A 730 -7.83 16.15 25.91
CA THR A 730 -9.05 15.97 26.71
C THR A 730 -9.25 14.48 26.96
N THR A 731 -9.20 14.07 28.22
CA THR A 731 -9.46 12.68 28.63
C THR A 731 -10.88 12.57 29.14
N LYS A 732 -11.65 11.64 28.57
CA LYS A 732 -13.05 11.38 28.91
C LYS A 732 -13.21 9.97 29.48
N ASP A 733 -14.20 9.80 30.35
CA ASP A 733 -14.72 8.47 30.67
C ASP A 733 -15.33 7.83 29.40
N ALA A 734 -14.89 6.62 29.06
CA ALA A 734 -15.27 5.97 27.81
C ALA A 734 -16.74 5.54 27.79
N ALA A 735 -17.35 5.30 28.94
CA ALA A 735 -18.75 4.87 29.03
C ALA A 735 -19.71 6.05 29.06
N THR A 736 -19.39 7.12 29.79
CA THR A 736 -20.29 8.27 29.98
C THR A 736 -20.00 9.44 29.05
N GLY A 737 -18.79 9.51 28.48
CA GLY A 737 -18.30 10.65 27.68
C GLY A 737 -17.96 11.90 28.49
N GLU A 738 -18.03 11.82 29.82
CA GLU A 738 -17.74 12.91 30.76
C GLU A 738 -16.24 13.24 30.78
N ASP A 739 -15.89 14.53 30.77
CA ASP A 739 -14.50 14.96 30.85
C ASP A 739 -13.92 14.72 32.25
N LEU A 740 -12.84 13.95 32.32
CA LEU A 740 -12.09 13.70 33.57
C LEU A 740 -10.96 14.71 33.73
N PHE A 741 -10.18 14.91 32.66
CA PHE A 741 -9.00 15.77 32.67
C PHE A 741 -8.88 16.57 31.39
N TYR A 742 -8.26 17.73 31.51
CA TYR A 742 -7.72 18.47 30.38
C TYR A 742 -6.28 18.85 30.64
N ASN A 743 -5.41 18.59 29.67
CA ASN A 743 -3.99 18.88 29.74
C ASN A 743 -3.58 19.79 28.59
N GLU A 744 -2.60 20.68 28.83
CA GLU A 744 -1.82 21.28 27.76
C GLU A 744 -0.33 21.02 28.01
N SER A 745 0.32 20.43 27.00
CA SER A 745 1.76 20.21 26.98
C SER A 745 2.40 21.20 26.02
N THR A 746 3.40 21.95 26.50
CA THR A 746 4.20 22.83 25.65
C THR A 746 5.61 22.28 25.55
N VAL A 747 5.99 21.85 24.35
CA VAL A 747 7.32 21.34 24.06
C VAL A 747 8.13 22.37 23.27
N PHE A 748 9.41 22.49 23.61
CA PHE A 748 10.37 23.36 22.94
C PHE A 748 11.36 22.50 22.16
N ILE A 749 11.38 22.68 20.84
CA ILE A 749 12.14 21.85 19.92
C ILE A 749 13.29 22.70 19.33
N ARG A 750 14.50 22.44 19.82
CA ARG A 750 15.69 23.20 19.44
C ARG A 750 16.10 22.87 18.00
N GLY A 751 16.47 23.89 17.22
CA GLY A 751 16.88 23.72 15.82
C GLY A 751 15.72 23.65 14.82
N SER A 752 14.48 23.63 15.30
CA SER A 752 13.28 23.38 14.48
C SER A 752 12.48 24.64 14.10
N GLY A 753 13.09 25.81 14.20
CA GLY A 753 12.48 27.08 13.77
C GLY A 753 12.75 27.43 12.30
N GLY A 754 12.36 28.62 11.87
CA GLY A 754 12.65 29.16 10.54
C GLY A 754 11.74 28.59 9.45
N PHE A 755 10.55 28.12 9.84
CA PHE A 755 9.51 27.62 8.93
C PHE A 755 8.52 28.71 8.49
N GLY A 756 8.66 29.94 9.03
CA GLY A 756 7.84 31.09 8.62
C GLY A 756 6.54 31.24 9.40
N GLY A 757 6.41 30.55 10.54
CA GLY A 757 5.28 30.70 11.46
C GLY A 757 5.34 31.97 12.30
N SER A 758 4.31 32.22 13.10
CA SER A 758 4.26 33.38 14.00
C SER A 758 5.35 33.29 15.09
N PRO A 759 6.06 34.39 15.41
CA PRO A 759 7.06 34.41 16.49
C PRO A 759 6.45 34.46 17.90
N LYS A 760 5.13 34.64 17.99
CA LYS A 760 4.36 34.71 19.23
C LYS A 760 3.21 33.69 19.19
N PRO A 761 2.75 33.19 20.35
CA PRO A 761 1.55 32.38 20.42
C PRO A 761 0.38 33.05 19.71
N THR A 762 -0.35 32.28 18.91
CA THR A 762 -1.49 32.73 18.10
C THR A 762 -2.82 32.18 18.62
N ALA A 763 -2.79 31.07 19.35
CA ALA A 763 -3.99 30.44 19.87
C ALA A 763 -4.49 31.13 21.16
N ALA A 764 -5.80 31.33 21.24
CA ALA A 764 -6.44 31.69 22.50
C ALA A 764 -6.41 30.50 23.45
N ARG A 765 -5.81 30.67 24.62
CA ARG A 765 -5.64 29.64 25.65
C ARG A 765 -6.21 30.10 26.99
N PRO A 766 -6.63 29.19 27.89
CA PRO A 766 -7.11 29.56 29.22
C PRO A 766 -6.06 30.40 29.97
N LYS A 767 -6.51 31.46 30.67
CA LYS A 767 -5.60 32.35 31.42
C LYS A 767 -4.72 31.55 32.38
N ALA A 768 -5.28 30.57 33.08
CA ALA A 768 -4.56 29.69 34.01
C ALA A 768 -3.44 28.88 33.33
N ALA A 769 -3.64 28.42 32.09
CA ALA A 769 -2.64 27.66 31.32
C ALA A 769 -1.46 28.52 30.85
N THR A 770 -1.67 29.83 30.69
CA THR A 770 -0.64 30.80 30.25
C THR A 770 -0.05 31.66 31.38
N ALA A 771 -0.60 31.57 32.59
CA ALA A 771 -0.23 32.45 33.70
C ALA A 771 1.24 32.25 34.11
N ALA A 772 1.97 33.35 34.35
CA ALA A 772 3.33 33.29 34.89
C ALA A 772 3.31 33.63 36.38
N TYR A 773 3.01 32.63 37.22
CA TYR A 773 2.95 32.79 38.67
C TYR A 773 4.34 33.11 39.26
N LYS A 774 4.52 34.33 39.76
CA LYS A 774 5.77 34.77 40.39
C LYS A 774 5.64 34.64 41.90
N PRO A 775 6.59 33.97 42.59
CA PRO A 775 6.61 33.97 44.04
C PRO A 775 6.60 35.40 44.60
N PRO A 776 5.79 35.68 45.64
CA PRO A 776 5.81 36.99 46.29
C PRO A 776 7.14 37.22 47.01
N GLN A 777 7.53 38.48 47.19
CA GLN A 777 8.76 38.86 47.89
C GLN A 777 8.58 38.77 49.42
N ARG A 778 8.23 37.58 49.90
CA ARG A 778 8.04 37.22 51.32
C ARG A 778 8.38 35.75 51.53
N GLN A 779 8.59 35.35 52.77
CA GLN A 779 8.83 33.94 53.11
C GLN A 779 7.64 33.05 52.70
N ALA A 780 7.94 31.82 52.28
CA ALA A 780 6.93 30.81 51.94
C ALA A 780 6.04 30.48 53.15
N ASP A 781 4.75 30.31 52.89
CA ASP A 781 3.76 29.90 53.89
C ASP A 781 3.95 28.43 54.31
N ALA A 782 4.51 27.63 53.41
CA ALA A 782 4.91 26.26 53.67
C ALA A 782 6.12 25.87 52.83
N VAL A 783 6.97 25.03 53.41
CA VAL A 783 8.12 24.40 52.74
C VAL A 783 8.07 22.91 53.04
N ILE A 784 8.12 22.08 52.00
CA ILE A 784 8.20 20.62 52.12
C ILE A 784 9.40 20.15 51.33
N GLU A 785 10.27 19.38 51.97
CA GLU A 785 11.44 18.75 51.34
C GLU A 785 11.19 17.26 51.17
N GLU A 786 11.40 16.77 49.96
CA GLU A 786 11.24 15.36 49.64
C GLU A 786 12.47 14.83 48.89
N LYS A 787 13.15 13.87 49.50
CA LYS A 787 14.28 13.18 48.90
C LYS A 787 13.76 12.08 47.97
N THR A 788 14.11 12.17 46.69
CA THR A 788 13.78 11.14 45.70
C THR A 788 14.67 9.91 45.88
N SER A 789 14.18 8.74 45.47
CA SER A 789 14.98 7.51 45.36
C SER A 789 15.97 7.60 44.20
N GLU A 790 17.07 6.85 44.25
CA GLU A 790 17.93 6.62 43.07
C GLU A 790 17.17 5.91 41.94
N ASP A 791 16.17 5.09 42.29
CA ASP A 791 15.31 4.36 41.35
C ASP A 791 14.06 5.15 40.92
N GLN A 792 13.92 6.42 41.32
CA GLN A 792 12.67 7.17 41.15
C GLN A 792 12.23 7.27 39.68
N ALA A 793 13.18 7.49 38.77
CA ALA A 793 12.90 7.56 37.34
C ALA A 793 12.52 6.19 36.76
N ALA A 794 13.13 5.11 37.26
CA ALA A 794 12.85 3.74 36.86
C ALA A 794 11.44 3.28 37.28
N LEU A 795 10.95 3.77 38.42
CA LEU A 795 9.58 3.59 38.88
C LEU A 795 8.60 4.46 38.09
N TYR A 796 8.87 5.77 37.96
CA TYR A 796 7.93 6.71 37.35
C TYR A 796 7.63 6.41 35.88
N ARG A 797 8.62 5.96 35.11
CA ARG A 797 8.43 5.57 33.70
C ARG A 797 7.40 4.46 33.50
N LEU A 798 7.12 3.65 34.53
CA LEU A 798 6.14 2.56 34.44
C LEU A 798 4.71 3.09 34.22
N ASN A 799 4.43 4.34 34.61
CA ASN A 799 3.14 5.00 34.40
C ASN A 799 2.86 5.38 32.93
N GLY A 800 3.82 5.26 32.02
CA GLY A 800 3.58 5.46 30.58
C GLY A 800 4.69 6.15 29.82
N ASP A 801 5.47 7.03 30.47
CA ASP A 801 6.60 7.73 29.84
C ASP A 801 7.84 6.83 29.75
N ARG A 802 7.95 6.11 28.64
CA ARG A 802 9.03 5.13 28.41
C ARG A 802 10.31 5.73 27.82
N ASN A 803 10.44 7.05 27.72
CA ASN A 803 11.58 7.72 27.10
C ASN A 803 12.93 7.24 27.68
N PRO A 804 13.87 6.76 26.85
CA PRO A 804 15.18 6.25 27.31
C PRO A 804 16.03 7.30 28.04
N LEU A 805 15.79 8.59 27.82
CA LEU A 805 16.45 9.72 28.51
C LEU A 805 16.45 9.60 30.06
N HIS A 806 15.50 8.85 30.61
CA HIS A 806 15.31 8.71 32.05
C HIS A 806 15.91 7.44 32.64
N ILE A 807 16.55 6.59 31.84
CA ILE A 807 17.10 5.31 32.32
C ILE A 807 18.40 4.88 31.62
N ASP A 808 18.59 5.22 30.34
CA ASP A 808 19.75 4.81 29.55
C ASP A 808 20.82 5.92 29.53
N PRO A 809 22.02 5.69 30.10
CA PRO A 809 23.10 6.68 30.11
C PRO A 809 23.58 7.10 28.72
N GLU A 810 23.63 6.18 27.75
CA GLU A 810 24.12 6.50 26.41
C GLU A 810 23.13 7.41 25.68
N PHE A 811 21.84 7.09 25.78
CA PHE A 811 20.79 7.94 25.23
C PHE A 811 20.73 9.31 25.93
N SER A 812 20.92 9.33 27.24
CA SER A 812 20.93 10.58 28.04
C SER A 812 22.05 11.52 27.61
N LYS A 813 23.23 10.97 27.32
CA LYS A 813 24.40 11.70 26.82
C LYS A 813 24.14 12.35 25.48
N VAL A 814 23.44 11.66 24.58
CA VAL A 814 23.01 12.22 23.29
C VAL A 814 22.05 13.40 23.48
N GLY A 815 21.16 13.33 24.47
CA GLY A 815 20.28 14.45 24.88
C GLY A 815 21.00 15.63 25.55
N GLY A 816 22.31 15.50 25.82
CA GLY A 816 23.14 16.53 26.47
C GLY A 816 23.22 16.43 27.99
N PHE A 817 22.80 15.30 28.58
CA PHE A 817 22.85 15.07 30.02
C PHE A 817 23.95 14.08 30.38
N LYS A 818 24.69 14.33 31.46
CA LYS A 818 25.80 13.46 31.88
C LYS A 818 25.35 12.10 32.40
N THR A 819 24.14 12.03 32.92
CA THR A 819 23.49 10.85 33.50
C THR A 819 21.99 10.92 33.21
N PRO A 820 21.26 9.80 33.30
CA PRO A 820 19.80 9.83 33.24
C PRO A 820 19.20 10.79 34.27
N ILE A 821 18.18 11.53 33.83
CA ILE A 821 17.53 12.57 34.62
C ILE A 821 16.15 12.11 35.06
N LEU A 822 15.63 12.67 36.15
CA LEU A 822 14.25 12.45 36.56
C LEU A 822 13.29 13.13 35.57
N HIS A 823 12.14 12.50 35.32
CA HIS A 823 11.08 13.11 34.51
C HIS A 823 10.65 14.46 35.09
N GLY A 824 10.45 15.46 34.23
CA GLY A 824 9.87 16.74 34.65
C GLY A 824 8.50 16.55 35.30
N LEU A 825 7.67 15.67 34.72
CA LEU A 825 6.34 15.34 35.26
C LEU A 825 6.41 14.58 36.60
N CYS A 826 7.47 13.82 36.88
CA CYS A 826 7.71 13.25 38.20
C CYS A 826 8.03 14.35 39.23
N SER A 827 8.93 15.28 38.87
CA SER A 827 9.25 16.44 39.72
C SER A 827 8.01 17.30 39.99
N LEU A 828 7.16 17.47 38.98
CA LEU A 828 5.85 18.10 39.13
C LEU A 828 4.97 17.31 40.11
N GLY A 829 4.84 16.00 39.94
CA GLY A 829 4.02 15.17 40.81
C GLY A 829 4.45 15.26 42.28
N VAL A 830 5.76 15.25 42.57
CA VAL A 830 6.31 15.43 43.93
C VAL A 830 5.93 16.80 44.51
N ALA A 831 6.12 17.88 43.74
CA ALA A 831 5.75 19.23 44.17
C ALA A 831 4.23 19.39 44.34
N ALA A 832 3.45 18.82 43.42
CA ALA A 832 1.99 18.87 43.45
C ALA A 832 1.40 18.01 44.58
N LYS A 833 2.04 16.90 44.95
CA LYS A 833 1.73 16.12 46.15
C LYS A 833 1.98 16.95 47.42
N SER A 834 3.05 17.75 47.45
CA SER A 834 3.31 18.68 48.56
C SER A 834 2.23 19.75 48.71
N VAL A 835 1.77 20.32 47.58
CA VAL A 835 0.61 21.23 47.56
C VAL A 835 -0.65 20.54 48.06
N PHE A 836 -0.93 19.32 47.57
CA PHE A 836 -2.08 18.53 48.00
C PHE A 836 -2.04 18.24 49.50
N ALA A 837 -0.90 17.76 50.01
CA ALA A 837 -0.73 17.44 51.42
C ALA A 837 -0.95 18.64 52.34
N LYS A 838 -0.52 19.84 51.90
CA LYS A 838 -0.63 21.05 52.71
C LYS A 838 -1.98 21.74 52.59
N TYR A 839 -2.56 21.80 51.39
CA TYR A 839 -3.70 22.69 51.09
C TYR A 839 -4.95 21.98 50.55
N GLY A 840 -4.89 20.68 50.25
CA GLY A 840 -6.00 19.91 49.70
C GLY A 840 -6.03 19.85 48.18
N ALA A 841 -7.15 19.38 47.63
CA ALA A 841 -7.29 19.17 46.19
C ALA A 841 -7.28 20.51 45.43
N TYR A 842 -6.77 20.47 44.20
CA TYR A 842 -6.76 21.61 43.29
C TYR A 842 -7.50 21.28 41.99
N LYS A 843 -8.13 22.30 41.44
CA LYS A 843 -8.90 22.27 40.20
C LYS A 843 -7.97 22.23 39.00
N ASN A 844 -6.90 23.00 39.05
CA ASN A 844 -5.91 23.04 38.01
C ASN A 844 -4.53 23.34 38.59
N LEU A 845 -3.50 23.02 37.82
CA LEU A 845 -2.12 23.41 38.07
C LEU A 845 -1.46 23.83 36.77
N LYS A 846 -0.49 24.73 36.87
CA LYS A 846 0.38 25.13 35.77
C LYS A 846 1.81 25.19 36.26
N VAL A 847 2.77 24.70 35.47
CA VAL A 847 4.20 24.77 35.80
C VAL A 847 5.06 25.07 34.56
N ARG A 848 6.28 25.58 34.82
CA ARG A 848 7.38 25.59 33.86
C ARG A 848 8.56 24.79 34.41
N PHE A 849 9.05 23.86 33.62
CA PHE A 849 10.27 23.11 33.93
C PHE A 849 11.48 24.01 33.65
N ALA A 850 12.25 24.31 34.70
CA ALA A 850 13.32 25.29 34.67
C ALA A 850 14.72 24.69 34.82
N GLY A 851 14.80 23.40 35.17
CA GLY A 851 16.07 22.73 35.38
C GLY A 851 15.92 21.22 35.46
N VAL A 852 17.06 20.57 35.75
CA VAL A 852 17.22 19.13 35.76
C VAL A 852 17.27 18.65 37.21
N VAL A 853 16.58 17.55 37.48
CA VAL A 853 16.65 16.83 38.76
C VAL A 853 17.26 15.46 38.48
N LEU A 854 18.24 15.05 39.28
CA LEU A 854 18.78 13.69 39.22
C LEU A 854 18.06 12.83 40.27
N PRO A 855 17.74 11.55 39.96
CA PRO A 855 17.26 10.62 40.96
C PRO A 855 18.21 10.56 42.17
N GLY A 856 17.67 10.49 43.38
CA GLY A 856 18.41 10.55 44.64
C GLY A 856 18.53 11.96 45.25
N GLN A 857 18.26 13.02 44.48
CA GLN A 857 18.30 14.40 44.94
C GLN A 857 17.02 14.82 45.69
N THR A 858 17.12 15.90 46.45
CA THR A 858 16.06 16.42 47.30
C THR A 858 15.37 17.61 46.65
N LEU A 859 14.07 17.49 46.46
CA LEU A 859 13.21 18.57 45.99
C LEU A 859 12.64 19.33 47.18
N ARG A 860 12.99 20.61 47.28
CA ARG A 860 12.37 21.56 48.22
C ARG A 860 11.27 22.31 47.49
N THR A 861 10.01 22.08 47.89
CA THR A 861 8.83 22.76 47.37
C THR A 861 8.44 23.89 48.31
N GLU A 862 8.52 25.12 47.83
CA GLU A 862 8.12 26.32 48.55
C GLU A 862 6.76 26.78 48.04
N MET A 863 5.85 27.13 48.94
CA MET A 863 4.44 27.41 48.63
C MET A 863 3.97 28.71 49.29
N TRP A 864 3.24 29.52 48.54
CA TRP A 864 2.61 30.77 48.98
C TRP A 864 1.12 30.74 48.62
N LYS A 865 0.25 30.90 49.59
CA LYS A 865 -1.20 30.94 49.37
C LYS A 865 -1.65 32.38 49.16
N GLU A 866 -2.11 32.68 47.94
CA GLU A 866 -2.67 33.98 47.56
C GLU A 866 -4.14 33.79 47.15
N GLY A 867 -5.06 34.10 48.07
CA GLY A 867 -6.49 33.83 47.88
C GLY A 867 -6.79 32.33 47.72
N ASN A 868 -7.39 31.95 46.59
CA ASN A 868 -7.70 30.55 46.24
C ASN A 868 -6.57 29.86 45.45
N THR A 869 -5.44 30.52 45.22
CA THR A 869 -4.33 29.98 44.43
C THR A 869 -3.10 29.76 45.32
N VAL A 870 -2.49 28.58 45.22
CA VAL A 870 -1.20 28.29 45.81
C VAL A 870 -0.13 28.46 44.73
N LEU A 871 0.67 29.51 44.84
CA LEU A 871 1.86 29.69 44.03
C LEU A 871 2.95 28.79 44.62
N PHE A 872 3.70 28.10 43.77
CA PHE A 872 4.77 27.24 44.25
C PHE A 872 5.98 27.24 43.33
N GLN A 873 7.12 26.83 43.87
CA GLN A 873 8.32 26.53 43.10
C GLN A 873 9.04 25.34 43.74
N ALA A 874 9.87 24.65 42.95
CA ALA A 874 10.69 23.55 43.46
C ALA A 874 12.16 23.79 43.12
N THR A 875 13.03 23.64 44.11
CA THR A 875 14.49 23.75 43.98
C THR A 875 15.17 22.44 44.40
N VAL A 876 16.25 22.09 43.71
CA VAL A 876 17.11 20.96 44.10
C VAL A 876 18.03 21.42 45.23
N VAL A 877 17.85 20.89 46.44
CA VAL A 877 18.56 21.34 47.65
C VAL A 877 20.07 21.26 47.48
N GLU A 878 20.56 20.16 46.89
CA GLU A 878 21.99 19.87 46.75
C GLU A 878 22.70 20.83 45.80
N THR A 879 21.97 21.49 44.89
CA THR A 879 22.56 22.37 43.87
C THR A 879 22.10 23.82 43.98
N GLY A 880 21.05 24.09 44.76
CA GLY A 880 20.36 25.38 44.82
C GLY A 880 19.66 25.78 43.52
N LYS A 881 19.60 24.91 42.51
CA LYS A 881 19.03 25.24 41.18
C LYS A 881 17.52 25.03 41.15
N PRO A 882 16.77 25.86 40.41
CA PRO A 882 15.34 25.66 40.22
C PRO A 882 15.06 24.45 39.33
N ALA A 883 14.11 23.62 39.75
CA ALA A 883 13.53 22.55 38.95
C ALA A 883 12.19 22.97 38.33
N ILE A 884 11.34 23.62 39.14
CA ILE A 884 10.02 24.13 38.73
C ILE A 884 9.91 25.60 39.09
N THR A 885 9.44 26.41 38.13
CA THR A 885 9.17 27.84 38.31
C THR A 885 7.85 28.22 37.66
N GLY A 886 7.41 29.48 37.88
CA GLY A 886 6.25 30.02 37.18
C GLY A 886 4.96 29.25 37.48
N ALA A 887 4.88 28.65 38.68
CA ALA A 887 3.95 27.58 38.99
C ALA A 887 2.87 28.01 39.99
N GLY A 888 1.66 27.51 39.76
CA GLY A 888 0.49 27.83 40.58
C GLY A 888 -0.59 26.76 40.45
N ALA A 889 -1.33 26.56 41.53
CA ALA A 889 -2.44 25.61 41.62
C ALA A 889 -3.67 26.31 42.21
N GLU A 890 -4.79 26.29 41.49
CA GLU A 890 -6.07 26.82 41.98
C GLU A 890 -6.79 25.74 42.79
N LEU A 891 -7.10 26.01 44.07
CA LEU A 891 -7.68 25.01 44.96
C LEU A 891 -9.16 24.71 44.62
N LEU A 892 -9.59 23.48 44.88
CA LEU A 892 -11.02 23.11 44.90
C LEU A 892 -11.61 23.49 46.26
N GLU A 893 -12.59 24.38 46.26
CA GLU A 893 -13.25 24.81 47.51
C GLU A 893 -13.86 23.62 48.26
N GLY A 894 -13.55 23.49 49.56
CA GLY A 894 -14.10 22.44 50.44
C GLY A 894 -13.40 21.07 50.39
N ALA A 895 -12.48 20.82 49.46
CA ALA A 895 -11.78 19.54 49.31
C ALA A 895 -10.48 19.46 50.15
N LYS A 896 -10.61 19.24 51.47
CA LYS A 896 -9.45 19.07 52.37
C LYS A 896 -8.68 17.78 52.08
N ALA A 897 -7.35 17.82 52.22
CA ALA A 897 -6.50 16.64 52.16
C ALA A 897 -6.89 15.63 53.26
N LYS A 898 -7.03 14.36 52.87
CA LYS A 898 -7.19 13.22 53.78
C LYS A 898 -6.01 12.27 53.56
N LEU A 899 -4.80 12.74 53.87
CA LEU A 899 -3.56 11.97 53.77
C LEU A 899 -3.20 11.31 55.09
#